data_AF-A0A2Z6RQN3-F1
#
_entry.id   AF-A0A2Z6RQN3-F1
#
_cell.length_a   1.000
_cell.length_b   1.000
_cell.length_c   1.000
_cell.angle_alpha   90.00
_cell.angle_beta   90.00
_cell.angle_gamma   90.00
#
_symmetry.space_group_name_H-M   'P 1'
#
loop_
_entity.id
_entity.type
_entity.pdbx_description
1 polymer ?
#
loop_
_entity_poly.entity_id
_entity_poly.type
_entity_poly.pdbx_seq_one_letter_code
_entity_poly.pdbx_strand_id
1 'polypeptide(L)'
;MSPKLSLEIACNIAIERGGLCLSDKYINDQSPLLWRCAMEHKWFARLANIKRKNSWCPQCAPNCHQSIEEAKRIAHDRNGDCLSKKYINNNSPLLWRCAIGHEWYSPFASIKNSGTWCPHCQFNRRLTLEDAKQIAISRGGECLSENFDNSKSILLWHCGKGHEWYARFHSIKNLNSWCPYCAGHRITLEDVKQIAIDKGGECLSQEYINSYTPLIWKCNKGHEWSAKLHGIKNLNTWCPKCAGNKRLTLEEANQIASIKNGRCLSEKYLNGRQNLLWQCSIGHKWLASLERVKNKNSWCPECNRHSIETAKSLAHTRNGDCLSSNYVNNKTPLQWKCENGHIWTTNLNKIKDYHQWCPTCGGRNRTISDMKILAQKNNGDCLSERYYDAHTKLLWRCEKSHIWEAPPKTILRGGWCSLCSYFKRENLCREIISKYLGPPSKNRKPNFLKTLEHPRGLELDIPYYHYGFAIEVQGEQHEKYIKFFHRDDPNNFIRQQERDQLKKELCEENQIVLRMKEKSMPIYVYAIDEIPKESLKHMKSNRFAPDWPFRMVVTGGSNSGKTNMVVNLMLGNKLQRMLKGKKGERYIRNDDLILIGKHSEKLWQLVQTSFQIFTNSPKPYQEDVIFKRITPDKIPDITKFSPDRSTVVVFEDLCAESKQIQERIVPYFISGRHQNISPIYVTQKYQAVPKIIRENVSHLVMFRGSGSRDDIHRIVRQYTDDPKKASKIIDKHLRDRNFVVFDFTKPIDDPLAIRLGWDTPLKLNE
;
A
#
# COMPACT_ATOMS: atom_id res chain seq x y z
N MET A 1 5.50 47.15 -45.25
CA MET A 1 4.29 47.48 -46.04
C MET A 1 3.59 46.19 -46.43
N SER A 2 2.40 45.92 -45.90
CA SER A 2 1.63 44.70 -46.24
C SER A 2 0.98 44.89 -47.61
N PRO A 3 1.04 43.91 -48.54
CA PRO A 3 0.44 44.07 -49.86
C PRO A 3 -1.07 44.26 -49.73
N LYS A 4 -1.60 45.31 -50.37
CA LYS A 4 -3.04 45.61 -50.44
C LYS A 4 -3.75 44.39 -51.01
N LEU A 5 -4.73 43.86 -50.28
CA LEU A 5 -5.61 42.80 -50.74
C LEU A 5 -6.38 43.29 -51.97
N SER A 6 -6.30 42.57 -53.08
CA SER A 6 -6.96 42.89 -54.36
C SER A 6 -7.71 41.66 -54.91
N LEU A 7 -8.61 41.89 -55.86
CA LEU A 7 -9.33 40.80 -56.53
C LEU A 7 -8.38 39.86 -57.30
N GLU A 8 -7.30 40.42 -57.86
CA GLU A 8 -6.24 39.66 -58.54
C GLU A 8 -5.55 38.65 -57.60
N ILE A 9 -5.29 39.04 -56.35
CA ILE A 9 -4.78 38.12 -55.32
C ILE A 9 -5.80 37.02 -55.02
N ALA A 10 -7.10 37.34 -55.01
CA ALA A 10 -8.14 36.33 -54.80
C ALA A 10 -8.17 35.30 -55.94
N CYS A 11 -8.08 35.75 -57.20
CA CYS A 11 -8.04 34.89 -58.37
C CYS A 11 -6.80 33.98 -58.37
N ASN A 12 -5.62 34.52 -58.06
CA ASN A 12 -4.38 33.73 -58.00
C ASN A 12 -4.44 32.63 -56.93
N ILE A 13 -4.92 32.96 -55.72
CA ILE A 13 -5.09 31.96 -54.65
C ILE A 13 -6.11 30.89 -55.06
N ALA A 14 -7.13 31.26 -55.84
CA ALA A 14 -8.11 30.29 -56.32
C ALA A 14 -7.49 29.33 -57.33
N ILE A 15 -6.71 29.83 -58.28
CA ILE A 15 -6.02 29.02 -59.29
C ILE A 15 -5.00 28.07 -58.63
N GLU A 16 -4.17 28.57 -57.70
CA GLU A 16 -3.21 27.74 -56.96
C GLU A 16 -3.87 26.60 -56.19
N ARG A 17 -5.13 26.78 -55.77
CA ARG A 17 -5.92 25.77 -55.04
C ARG A 17 -6.90 25.00 -55.93
N GLY A 18 -6.71 25.06 -57.25
CA GLY A 18 -7.49 24.31 -58.23
C GLY A 18 -8.95 24.76 -58.34
N GLY A 19 -9.25 26.04 -58.16
CA GLY A 19 -10.60 26.59 -58.29
C GLY A 19 -10.62 28.00 -58.88
N LEU A 20 -11.77 28.68 -58.76
CA LEU A 20 -12.00 30.03 -59.29
C LEU A 20 -12.61 30.97 -58.25
N CYS A 21 -12.24 32.24 -58.31
CA CYS A 21 -12.99 33.32 -57.69
C CYS A 21 -14.04 33.80 -58.71
N LEU A 22 -15.32 33.74 -58.35
CA LEU A 22 -16.44 34.12 -59.22
C LEU A 22 -16.93 35.55 -58.98
N SER A 23 -16.38 36.24 -57.98
CA SER A 23 -16.67 37.66 -57.75
C SER A 23 -15.92 38.54 -58.74
N ASP A 24 -16.64 39.54 -59.28
CA ASP A 24 -16.19 40.53 -60.25
C ASP A 24 -15.63 41.81 -59.60
N LYS A 25 -15.95 42.04 -58.31
CA LYS A 25 -15.52 43.23 -57.56
C LYS A 25 -15.06 42.91 -56.15
N TYR A 26 -13.93 43.48 -55.74
CA TYR A 26 -13.45 43.47 -54.36
C TYR A 26 -13.68 44.83 -53.71
N ILE A 27 -14.44 44.87 -52.60
CA ILE A 27 -14.78 46.12 -51.90
C ILE A 27 -13.83 46.36 -50.72
N ASN A 28 -13.73 45.42 -49.79
CA ASN A 28 -12.82 45.47 -48.64
C ASN A 28 -12.59 44.05 -48.05
N ASP A 29 -11.78 43.94 -46.99
CA ASP A 29 -11.40 42.66 -46.40
C ASP A 29 -12.50 41.97 -45.57
N GLN A 30 -13.59 42.70 -45.29
CA GLN A 30 -14.79 42.20 -44.61
C GLN A 30 -15.85 41.67 -45.59
N SER A 31 -15.84 42.13 -46.84
CA SER A 31 -16.76 41.67 -47.87
C SER A 31 -16.42 40.24 -48.32
N PRO A 32 -17.37 39.29 -48.22
CA PRO A 32 -17.14 37.94 -48.72
C PRO A 32 -17.11 37.91 -50.25
N LEU A 33 -16.14 37.18 -50.81
CA LEU A 33 -16.09 36.85 -52.23
C LEU A 33 -16.74 35.48 -52.46
N LEU A 34 -17.25 35.24 -53.65
CA LEU A 34 -17.79 33.96 -54.09
C LEU A 34 -16.68 33.11 -54.72
N TRP A 35 -16.50 31.90 -54.22
CA TRP A 35 -15.46 30.97 -54.62
C TRP A 35 -16.06 29.69 -55.18
N ARG A 36 -15.33 29.01 -56.07
CA ARG A 36 -15.65 27.70 -56.64
C ARG A 36 -14.42 26.81 -56.58
N CYS A 37 -14.53 25.57 -56.09
CA CYS A 37 -13.40 24.61 -56.08
C CYS A 37 -13.42 23.68 -57.32
N ALA A 38 -12.40 22.84 -57.46
CA ALA A 38 -12.31 21.81 -58.51
C ALA A 38 -13.54 20.89 -58.59
N MET A 39 -14.19 20.62 -57.46
CA MET A 39 -15.42 19.81 -57.37
C MET A 39 -16.70 20.63 -57.58
N GLU A 40 -16.61 21.81 -58.20
CA GLU A 40 -17.73 22.71 -58.55
C GLU A 40 -18.54 23.32 -57.38
N HIS A 41 -18.21 22.98 -56.13
CA HIS A 41 -18.87 23.58 -54.96
C HIS A 41 -18.63 25.09 -54.88
N LYS A 42 -19.71 25.86 -54.70
CA LYS A 42 -19.68 27.32 -54.57
C LYS A 42 -19.91 27.74 -53.12
N TRP A 43 -19.09 28.66 -52.60
CA TRP A 43 -19.28 29.20 -51.24
C TRP A 43 -18.79 30.64 -51.11
N PHE A 44 -19.33 31.36 -50.14
CA PHE A 44 -18.90 32.71 -49.79
C PHE A 44 -17.83 32.68 -48.69
N ALA A 45 -16.71 33.37 -48.92
CA ALA A 45 -15.66 33.51 -47.91
C ALA A 45 -14.87 34.82 -48.08
N ARG A 46 -14.40 35.37 -46.97
CA ARG A 46 -13.52 36.56 -46.99
C ARG A 46 -12.11 36.17 -47.46
N LEU A 47 -11.51 37.02 -48.31
CA LEU A 47 -10.14 36.81 -48.81
C LEU A 47 -9.11 36.67 -47.69
N ALA A 48 -9.25 37.43 -46.60
CA ALA A 48 -8.37 37.34 -45.43
C ALA A 48 -8.45 35.97 -44.74
N ASN A 49 -9.63 35.33 -44.71
CA ASN A 49 -9.82 34.01 -44.10
C ASN A 49 -9.20 32.90 -44.95
N ILE A 50 -9.39 32.95 -46.27
CA ILE A 50 -8.82 31.99 -47.23
C ILE A 50 -7.28 32.06 -47.24
N LYS A 51 -6.71 33.25 -47.06
CA LYS A 51 -5.26 33.49 -47.01
C LYS A 51 -4.62 33.06 -45.67
N ARG A 52 -5.26 33.36 -44.53
CA ARG A 52 -4.70 33.09 -43.19
C ARG A 52 -4.96 31.67 -42.67
N LYS A 53 -6.10 31.06 -43.03
CA LYS A 53 -6.45 29.70 -42.62
C LYS A 53 -6.21 28.78 -43.81
N ASN A 54 -5.58 27.62 -43.57
CA ASN A 54 -5.35 26.58 -44.58
C ASN A 54 -6.67 25.85 -45.01
N SER A 55 -7.81 26.52 -44.86
CA SER A 55 -9.15 26.04 -45.19
C SER A 55 -9.54 26.58 -46.55
N TRP A 56 -9.83 25.68 -47.49
CA TRP A 56 -10.21 26.01 -48.86
C TRP A 56 -11.73 25.92 -49.06
N CYS A 57 -12.22 24.74 -49.47
CA CYS A 57 -13.64 24.50 -49.63
C CYS A 57 -14.20 23.83 -48.36
N PRO A 58 -15.24 24.38 -47.72
CA PRO A 58 -15.85 23.77 -46.54
C PRO A 58 -16.51 22.42 -46.84
N GLN A 59 -16.91 22.19 -48.09
CA GLN A 59 -17.50 20.93 -48.55
C GLN A 59 -16.44 19.89 -48.95
N CYS A 60 -15.21 20.31 -49.31
CA CYS A 60 -14.10 19.40 -49.60
C CYS A 60 -13.10 19.28 -48.44
N ALA A 61 -13.35 19.95 -47.31
CA ALA A 61 -12.48 19.88 -46.13
C ALA A 61 -12.48 18.43 -45.59
N PRO A 62 -11.38 17.96 -44.96
CA PRO A 62 -11.16 16.53 -44.63
C PRO A 62 -12.21 15.87 -43.71
N ASN A 63 -13.18 16.63 -43.19
CA ASN A 63 -14.28 16.14 -42.36
C ASN A 63 -15.63 16.06 -43.09
N CYS A 64 -15.69 16.14 -44.42
CA CYS A 64 -16.95 16.13 -45.17
C CYS A 64 -16.96 15.11 -46.32
N HIS A 65 -16.66 13.85 -46.03
CA HIS A 65 -17.09 12.72 -46.88
C HIS A 65 -17.89 11.75 -46.04
N GLN A 66 -19.08 12.19 -45.62
CA GLN A 66 -20.12 11.28 -45.15
C GLN A 66 -21.30 11.51 -46.07
N SER A 67 -21.59 10.52 -46.89
CA SER A 67 -22.67 10.57 -47.88
C SER A 67 -23.86 9.74 -47.41
N ILE A 68 -25.01 9.88 -48.07
CA ILE A 68 -26.18 9.04 -47.78
C ILE A 68 -25.86 7.54 -48.00
N GLU A 69 -24.89 7.23 -48.86
CA GLU A 69 -24.36 5.88 -49.08
C GLU A 69 -23.56 5.37 -47.88
N GLU A 70 -22.89 6.24 -47.11
CA GLU A 70 -22.24 5.83 -45.85
C GLU A 70 -23.26 5.56 -44.74
N ALA A 71 -24.33 6.35 -44.69
CA ALA A 71 -25.47 6.06 -43.81
C ALA A 71 -26.12 4.71 -44.18
N LYS A 72 -26.32 4.43 -45.47
CA LYS A 72 -26.82 3.13 -45.95
C LYS A 72 -25.86 1.98 -45.64
N ARG A 73 -24.55 2.16 -45.79
CA ARG A 73 -23.55 1.15 -45.40
C ARG A 73 -23.57 0.84 -43.91
N ILE A 74 -23.58 1.85 -43.04
CA ILE A 74 -23.64 1.64 -41.58
C ILE A 74 -24.96 0.97 -41.18
N ALA A 75 -26.06 1.26 -41.88
CA ALA A 75 -27.30 0.54 -41.67
C ALA A 75 -27.17 -0.94 -42.06
N HIS A 76 -26.60 -1.20 -43.23
CA HIS A 76 -26.38 -2.57 -43.72
C HIS A 76 -25.46 -3.36 -42.78
N ASP A 77 -24.34 -2.78 -42.32
CA ASP A 77 -23.41 -3.40 -41.36
C ASP A 77 -24.08 -3.76 -40.03
N ARG A 78 -25.20 -3.09 -39.69
CA ARG A 78 -26.00 -3.34 -38.49
C ARG A 78 -27.30 -4.08 -38.79
N ASN A 79 -27.37 -4.77 -39.93
CA ASN A 79 -28.52 -5.55 -40.35
C ASN A 79 -29.80 -4.70 -40.37
N GLY A 80 -29.77 -3.58 -41.11
CA GLY A 80 -30.92 -2.71 -41.30
C GLY A 80 -30.73 -1.76 -42.48
N ASP A 81 -31.66 -0.82 -42.64
CA ASP A 81 -31.72 0.10 -43.78
C ASP A 81 -31.75 1.56 -43.33
N CYS A 82 -31.13 2.44 -44.10
CA CYS A 82 -31.39 3.87 -44.04
C CYS A 82 -32.41 4.22 -45.13
N LEU A 83 -33.63 4.59 -44.74
CA LEU A 83 -34.75 4.89 -45.65
C LEU A 83 -34.72 6.33 -46.18
N SER A 84 -33.92 7.20 -45.57
CA SER A 84 -33.74 8.57 -46.04
C SER A 84 -33.04 8.61 -47.41
N LYS A 85 -33.58 9.43 -48.32
CA LYS A 85 -33.01 9.62 -49.67
C LYS A 85 -31.96 10.73 -49.75
N LYS A 86 -31.92 11.63 -48.76
CA LYS A 86 -31.07 12.83 -48.75
C LYS A 86 -30.33 12.96 -47.42
N TYR A 87 -29.02 13.17 -47.48
CA TYR A 87 -28.19 13.50 -46.34
C TYR A 87 -27.87 14.99 -46.35
N ILE A 88 -28.13 15.70 -45.25
CA ILE A 88 -27.87 17.14 -45.13
C ILE A 88 -26.62 17.37 -44.29
N ASN A 89 -26.60 16.86 -43.06
CA ASN A 89 -25.45 16.92 -42.16
C ASN A 89 -25.57 15.88 -41.03
N ASN A 90 -24.54 15.79 -40.20
CA ASN A 90 -24.42 14.81 -39.12
C ASN A 90 -25.50 14.87 -38.05
N ASN A 91 -26.12 16.04 -37.88
CA ASN A 91 -27.12 16.30 -36.85
C ASN A 91 -28.55 16.26 -37.41
N SER A 92 -28.70 16.22 -38.74
CA SER A 92 -30.02 16.07 -39.37
C SER A 92 -30.58 14.66 -39.13
N PRO A 93 -31.84 14.53 -38.69
CA PRO A 93 -32.45 13.22 -38.47
C PRO A 93 -32.59 12.46 -39.79
N LEU A 94 -32.08 11.23 -39.82
CA LEU A 94 -32.36 10.25 -40.88
C LEU A 94 -33.35 9.21 -40.35
N LEU A 95 -34.12 8.61 -41.26
CA LEU A 95 -35.03 7.51 -40.97
C LEU A 95 -34.28 6.18 -41.14
N TRP A 96 -34.29 5.38 -40.10
CA TRP A 96 -33.59 4.09 -40.00
C TRP A 96 -34.60 2.98 -39.80
N ARG A 97 -34.29 1.79 -40.31
CA ARG A 97 -35.06 0.57 -40.11
C ARG A 97 -34.14 -0.56 -39.68
N CYS A 98 -34.51 -1.37 -38.70
CA CYS A 98 -33.74 -2.56 -38.30
C CYS A 98 -34.25 -3.82 -39.00
N ALA A 99 -33.51 -4.93 -38.93
CA ALA A 99 -33.92 -6.24 -39.49
C ALA A 99 -35.28 -6.75 -39.02
N ILE A 100 -35.75 -6.34 -37.84
CA ILE A 100 -37.05 -6.73 -37.27
C ILE A 100 -38.18 -5.80 -37.77
N GLY A 101 -37.86 -4.77 -38.57
CA GLY A 101 -38.82 -3.86 -39.20
C GLY A 101 -39.16 -2.60 -38.39
N HIS A 102 -38.55 -2.38 -37.22
CA HIS A 102 -38.76 -1.12 -36.48
C HIS A 102 -38.14 0.06 -37.22
N GLU A 103 -38.91 1.13 -37.40
CA GLU A 103 -38.47 2.38 -38.03
C GLU A 103 -38.35 3.51 -37.00
N TRP A 104 -37.26 4.29 -37.03
CA TRP A 104 -37.07 5.41 -36.12
C TRP A 104 -36.22 6.53 -36.73
N TYR A 105 -36.42 7.76 -36.24
CA TYR A 105 -35.60 8.91 -36.62
C TYR A 105 -34.42 9.08 -35.68
N SER A 106 -33.22 9.24 -36.24
CA SER A 106 -32.03 9.57 -35.46
C SER A 106 -30.97 10.28 -36.31
N PRO A 107 -30.19 11.22 -35.74
CA PRO A 107 -29.06 11.82 -36.45
C PRO A 107 -27.96 10.82 -36.78
N PHE A 108 -27.29 11.00 -37.92
CA PHE A 108 -26.21 10.12 -38.36
C PHE A 108 -25.04 10.06 -37.36
N ALA A 109 -24.67 11.19 -36.75
CA ALA A 109 -23.62 11.22 -35.73
C ALA A 109 -23.96 10.40 -34.49
N SER A 110 -25.24 10.34 -34.10
CA SER A 110 -25.70 9.52 -32.97
C SER A 110 -25.56 8.04 -33.29
N ILE A 111 -25.99 7.62 -34.48
CA ILE A 111 -25.85 6.24 -34.94
C ILE A 111 -24.36 5.84 -35.05
N LYS A 112 -23.50 6.70 -35.61
CA LYS A 112 -22.08 6.39 -35.79
C LYS A 112 -21.33 6.24 -34.46
N ASN A 113 -21.67 7.05 -33.46
CA ASN A 113 -20.94 7.12 -32.19
C ASN A 113 -21.61 6.36 -31.03
N SER A 114 -22.85 5.92 -31.18
CA SER A 114 -23.56 5.13 -30.17
C SER A 114 -23.26 3.64 -30.28
N GLY A 115 -23.16 2.96 -29.12
CA GLY A 115 -23.10 1.50 -29.01
C GLY A 115 -24.47 0.80 -29.17
N THR A 116 -25.55 1.56 -29.38
CA THR A 116 -26.91 1.04 -29.55
C THR A 116 -27.44 1.36 -30.94
N TRP A 117 -27.95 0.34 -31.63
CA TRP A 117 -28.41 0.42 -33.02
C TRP A 117 -29.88 0.87 -33.12
N CYS A 118 -30.80 0.04 -32.62
CA CYS A 118 -32.23 0.31 -32.66
C CYS A 118 -32.76 0.47 -31.23
N PRO A 119 -33.43 1.60 -30.89
CA PRO A 119 -33.96 1.82 -29.55
C PRO A 119 -35.03 0.79 -29.17
N HIS A 120 -35.79 0.27 -30.14
CA HIS A 120 -36.81 -0.76 -29.89
C HIS A 120 -36.20 -2.15 -29.67
N CYS A 121 -35.11 -2.50 -30.38
CA CYS A 121 -34.40 -3.77 -30.17
C CYS A 121 -33.57 -3.78 -28.88
N GLN A 122 -33.11 -2.61 -28.41
CA GLN A 122 -32.37 -2.49 -27.14
C GLN A 122 -33.21 -2.96 -25.94
N PHE A 123 -34.53 -2.72 -25.97
CA PHE A 123 -35.44 -3.14 -24.91
C PHE A 123 -36.10 -4.51 -25.16
N ASN A 124 -35.87 -5.14 -26.33
CA ASN A 124 -36.62 -6.32 -26.75
C ASN A 124 -35.78 -7.37 -27.49
N ARG A 125 -34.54 -7.63 -27.07
CA ARG A 125 -33.83 -8.84 -27.51
C ARG A 125 -34.54 -10.06 -26.93
N ARG A 126 -35.41 -10.70 -27.72
CA ARG A 126 -35.88 -12.07 -27.43
C ARG A 126 -34.64 -12.95 -27.33
N LEU A 127 -34.44 -13.52 -26.15
CA LEU A 127 -33.36 -14.46 -25.92
C LEU A 127 -33.64 -15.70 -26.76
N THR A 128 -32.59 -16.30 -27.30
CA THR A 128 -32.69 -17.50 -28.15
C THR A 128 -32.03 -18.69 -27.45
N LEU A 129 -32.37 -19.91 -27.88
CA LEU A 129 -31.69 -21.11 -27.39
C LEU A 129 -30.17 -21.05 -27.63
N GLU A 130 -29.75 -20.43 -28.73
CA GLU A 130 -28.34 -20.24 -29.05
C GLU A 130 -27.63 -19.34 -28.02
N ASP A 131 -28.30 -18.30 -27.51
CA ASP A 131 -27.77 -17.48 -26.41
C ASP A 131 -27.53 -18.32 -25.14
N ALA A 132 -28.37 -19.34 -24.90
CA ALA A 132 -28.20 -20.28 -23.79
C ALA A 132 -27.02 -21.24 -24.00
N LYS A 133 -26.85 -21.77 -25.21
CA LYS A 133 -25.71 -22.63 -25.57
C LYS A 133 -24.38 -21.86 -25.45
N GLN A 134 -24.32 -20.63 -25.93
CA GLN A 134 -23.10 -19.80 -25.83
C GLN A 134 -22.74 -19.45 -24.37
N ILE A 135 -23.74 -19.15 -23.53
CA ILE A 135 -23.50 -18.96 -22.10
C ILE A 135 -22.97 -20.24 -21.45
N ALA A 136 -23.45 -21.42 -21.88
CA ALA A 136 -22.94 -22.67 -21.36
C ALA A 136 -21.47 -22.90 -21.71
N ILE A 137 -21.10 -22.70 -22.98
CA ILE A 137 -19.74 -22.81 -23.49
C ILE A 137 -18.81 -21.85 -22.75
N SER A 138 -19.23 -20.59 -22.56
CA SER A 138 -18.44 -19.58 -21.85
C SER A 138 -18.12 -19.94 -20.40
N ARG A 139 -18.91 -20.84 -19.79
CA ARG A 139 -18.73 -21.32 -18.41
C ARG A 139 -18.20 -22.76 -18.35
N GLY A 140 -17.65 -23.24 -19.45
CA GLY A 140 -17.04 -24.56 -19.55
C GLY A 140 -18.04 -25.70 -19.41
N GLY A 141 -19.22 -25.57 -20.03
CA GLY A 141 -20.25 -26.60 -20.07
C GLY A 141 -21.12 -26.51 -21.33
N GLU A 142 -22.26 -27.21 -21.33
CA GLU A 142 -23.16 -27.34 -22.48
C GLU A 142 -24.63 -27.17 -22.04
N CYS A 143 -25.48 -26.67 -22.94
CA CYS A 143 -26.93 -26.64 -22.75
C CYS A 143 -27.54 -27.73 -23.63
N LEU A 144 -28.15 -28.74 -22.99
CA LEU A 144 -28.68 -29.96 -23.64
C LEU A 144 -30.16 -29.84 -24.03
N SER A 145 -30.82 -28.74 -23.71
CA SER A 145 -32.22 -28.53 -24.10
C SER A 145 -32.36 -28.12 -25.57
N GLU A 146 -33.38 -28.65 -26.24
CA GLU A 146 -33.71 -28.34 -27.64
C GLU A 146 -34.77 -27.24 -27.78
N ASN A 147 -35.51 -26.93 -26.71
CA ASN A 147 -36.61 -25.97 -26.72
C ASN A 147 -36.34 -24.78 -25.78
N PHE A 148 -36.55 -23.56 -26.29
CA PHE A 148 -36.42 -22.31 -25.52
C PHE A 148 -37.54 -21.34 -25.87
N ASP A 149 -38.41 -21.06 -24.90
CA ASP A 149 -39.53 -20.14 -25.12
C ASP A 149 -39.18 -18.72 -24.66
N ASN A 150 -38.58 -18.56 -23.47
CA ASN A 150 -38.26 -17.25 -22.90
C ASN A 150 -37.25 -17.35 -21.73
N SER A 151 -36.91 -16.19 -21.13
CA SER A 151 -35.95 -16.11 -20.02
C SER A 151 -36.32 -16.91 -18.76
N LYS A 152 -37.60 -17.29 -18.60
CA LYS A 152 -38.08 -18.13 -17.49
C LYS A 152 -38.07 -19.62 -17.83
N SER A 153 -37.81 -20.00 -19.09
CA SER A 153 -37.71 -21.40 -19.50
C SER A 153 -36.63 -22.12 -18.68
N ILE A 154 -36.98 -23.33 -18.24
CA ILE A 154 -36.10 -24.24 -17.53
C ILE A 154 -35.35 -25.03 -18.60
N LEU A 155 -34.02 -24.91 -18.61
CA LEU A 155 -33.15 -25.63 -19.52
C LEU A 155 -32.30 -26.63 -18.74
N LEU A 156 -31.90 -27.71 -19.42
CA LEU A 156 -30.96 -28.71 -18.96
C LEU A 156 -29.54 -28.27 -19.29
N TRP A 157 -28.71 -28.16 -18.27
CA TRP A 157 -27.33 -27.71 -18.34
C TRP A 157 -26.40 -28.83 -17.92
N HIS A 158 -25.25 -28.91 -18.58
CA HIS A 158 -24.17 -29.84 -18.30
C HIS A 158 -22.89 -29.01 -18.02
N CYS A 159 -22.11 -29.35 -17.00
CA CYS A 159 -20.84 -28.66 -16.70
C CYS A 159 -19.64 -29.52 -17.07
N GLY A 160 -18.47 -28.91 -17.25
CA GLY A 160 -17.22 -29.60 -17.58
C GLY A 160 -16.71 -30.62 -16.55
N LYS A 161 -17.37 -30.75 -15.38
CA LYS A 161 -17.13 -31.83 -14.40
C LYS A 161 -18.11 -33.01 -14.54
N GLY A 162 -18.98 -33.04 -15.55
CA GLY A 162 -19.91 -34.14 -15.82
C GLY A 162 -21.28 -34.05 -15.15
N HIS A 163 -21.63 -32.92 -14.52
CA HIS A 163 -22.93 -32.79 -13.83
C HIS A 163 -24.01 -32.20 -14.73
N GLU A 164 -25.21 -32.80 -14.70
CA GLU A 164 -26.41 -32.33 -15.38
C GLU A 164 -27.44 -31.76 -14.39
N TRP A 165 -28.04 -30.61 -14.71
CA TRP A 165 -29.10 -30.01 -13.88
C TRP A 165 -30.06 -29.13 -14.67
N TYR A 166 -31.29 -29.04 -14.16
CA TYR A 166 -32.29 -28.11 -14.65
C TYR A 166 -32.18 -26.76 -13.95
N ALA A 167 -32.08 -25.68 -14.72
CA ALA A 167 -32.11 -24.32 -14.19
C ALA A 167 -32.79 -23.35 -15.17
N ARG A 168 -33.43 -22.32 -14.61
CA ARG A 168 -34.01 -21.24 -15.41
C ARG A 168 -32.91 -20.43 -16.06
N PHE A 169 -33.09 -20.11 -17.35
CA PHE A 169 -32.11 -19.33 -18.09
C PHE A 169 -31.79 -17.98 -17.46
N HIS A 170 -32.79 -17.26 -16.93
CA HIS A 170 -32.60 -16.00 -16.20
C HIS A 170 -31.68 -16.14 -14.99
N SER A 171 -31.78 -17.23 -14.23
CA SER A 171 -30.93 -17.47 -13.05
C SER A 171 -29.46 -17.68 -13.44
N ILE A 172 -29.24 -18.36 -14.56
CA ILE A 172 -27.90 -18.62 -15.10
C ILE A 172 -27.32 -17.31 -15.68
N LYS A 173 -28.10 -16.55 -16.43
CA LYS A 173 -27.64 -15.33 -17.10
C LYS A 173 -27.43 -14.14 -16.15
N ASN A 174 -28.42 -13.85 -15.29
CA ASN A 174 -28.46 -12.59 -14.54
C ASN A 174 -28.03 -12.72 -13.07
N LEU A 175 -28.23 -13.88 -12.44
CA LEU A 175 -27.87 -14.11 -11.03
C LEU A 175 -26.49 -14.77 -10.86
N ASN A 176 -25.74 -14.92 -11.95
CA ASN A 176 -24.41 -15.52 -12.01
C ASN A 176 -24.30 -16.92 -11.35
N SER A 177 -25.41 -17.63 -11.24
CA SER A 177 -25.46 -19.03 -10.78
C SER A 177 -25.04 -19.96 -11.92
N TRP A 178 -24.28 -21.03 -11.61
CA TRP A 178 -23.82 -22.00 -12.59
C TRP A 178 -24.21 -23.41 -12.17
N CYS A 179 -23.24 -24.29 -11.94
CA CYS A 179 -23.49 -25.66 -11.51
C CYS A 179 -23.71 -25.71 -9.99
N PRO A 180 -24.90 -26.06 -9.49
CA PRO A 180 -25.17 -26.16 -8.06
C PRO A 180 -24.34 -27.26 -7.41
N TYR A 181 -23.95 -28.32 -8.14
CA TYR A 181 -23.07 -29.38 -7.64
C TYR A 181 -21.62 -28.93 -7.48
N CYS A 182 -21.16 -27.94 -8.27
CA CYS A 182 -19.83 -27.35 -8.16
C CYS A 182 -19.79 -26.15 -7.21
N ALA A 183 -20.88 -25.39 -7.11
CA ALA A 183 -21.00 -24.18 -6.29
C ALA A 183 -21.51 -24.45 -4.87
N GLY A 184 -22.17 -25.59 -4.64
CA GLY A 184 -22.54 -26.10 -3.32
C GLY A 184 -22.24 -27.58 -3.27
N HIS A 185 -21.29 -28.00 -2.44
CA HIS A 185 -21.11 -29.43 -2.15
C HIS A 185 -22.45 -30.01 -1.70
N ARG A 186 -23.10 -30.81 -2.56
CA ARG A 186 -24.04 -31.80 -2.05
C ARG A 186 -23.20 -32.75 -1.23
N ILE A 187 -23.40 -32.72 0.09
CA ILE A 187 -22.81 -33.67 1.00
C ILE A 187 -23.31 -35.04 0.55
N THR A 188 -22.42 -35.88 0.03
CA THR A 188 -22.71 -37.26 -0.34
C THR A 188 -22.76 -38.13 0.91
N LEU A 189 -23.31 -39.34 0.82
CA LEU A 189 -23.25 -40.30 1.93
C LEU A 189 -21.79 -40.56 2.36
N GLU A 190 -20.85 -40.53 1.42
CA GLU A 190 -19.43 -40.71 1.70
C GLU A 190 -18.86 -39.54 2.51
N ASP A 191 -19.27 -38.31 2.19
CA ASP A 191 -18.91 -37.12 2.99
C ASP A 191 -19.50 -37.20 4.41
N VAL A 192 -20.71 -37.77 4.58
CA VAL A 192 -21.31 -38.02 5.91
C VAL A 192 -20.48 -39.03 6.70
N LYS A 193 -20.06 -40.13 6.06
CA LYS A 193 -19.20 -41.14 6.68
C LYS A 193 -17.85 -40.53 7.08
N GLN A 194 -17.26 -39.70 6.23
CA GLN A 194 -16.02 -39.00 6.54
C GLN A 194 -16.18 -38.05 7.74
N ILE A 195 -17.28 -37.28 7.82
CA ILE A 195 -17.59 -36.44 8.99
C ILE A 195 -17.69 -37.27 10.28
N ALA A 196 -18.20 -38.50 10.19
CA ALA A 196 -18.24 -39.39 11.34
C ALA A 196 -16.84 -39.84 11.78
N ILE A 197 -15.98 -40.19 10.82
CA ILE A 197 -14.58 -40.60 11.05
C ILE A 197 -13.80 -39.44 11.68
N ASP A 198 -13.93 -38.23 11.16
CA ASP A 198 -13.26 -37.03 11.67
C ASP A 198 -13.65 -36.71 13.13
N LYS A 199 -14.85 -37.13 13.55
CA LYS A 199 -15.35 -37.00 14.92
C LYS A 199 -15.03 -38.22 15.81
N GLY A 200 -14.25 -39.16 15.30
CA GLY A 200 -13.85 -40.38 16.00
C GLY A 200 -15.02 -41.36 16.16
N GLY A 201 -15.77 -41.59 15.09
CA GLY A 201 -16.86 -42.56 15.04
C GLY A 201 -17.22 -42.98 13.61
N GLU A 202 -18.40 -43.58 13.44
CA GLU A 202 -18.90 -44.10 12.17
C GLU A 202 -20.38 -43.74 11.96
N CYS A 203 -20.78 -43.54 10.71
CA CYS A 203 -22.19 -43.41 10.33
C CYS A 203 -22.70 -44.76 9.83
N LEU A 204 -23.75 -45.28 10.46
CA LEU A 204 -24.32 -46.61 10.16
C LEU A 204 -25.46 -46.56 9.14
N SER A 205 -25.93 -45.37 8.77
CA SER A 205 -26.98 -45.20 7.77
C SER A 205 -26.45 -45.51 6.36
N GLN A 206 -27.20 -46.29 5.59
CA GLN A 206 -26.86 -46.69 4.22
C GLN A 206 -27.36 -45.70 3.15
N GLU A 207 -28.22 -44.75 3.52
CA GLU A 207 -28.78 -43.76 2.61
C GLU A 207 -28.80 -42.38 3.25
N TYR A 208 -28.49 -41.35 2.47
CA TYR A 208 -28.55 -39.95 2.88
C TYR A 208 -29.43 -39.16 1.92
N ILE A 209 -30.53 -38.61 2.43
CA ILE A 209 -31.50 -37.84 1.65
C ILE A 209 -31.18 -36.34 1.76
N ASN A 210 -31.09 -35.80 2.99
CA ASN A 210 -30.73 -34.39 3.21
C ASN A 210 -30.23 -34.13 4.66
N SER A 211 -29.80 -32.90 4.95
CA SER A 211 -29.18 -32.53 6.23
C SER A 211 -30.13 -32.55 7.44
N TYR A 212 -31.43 -32.69 7.19
CA TYR A 212 -32.50 -32.69 8.19
C TYR A 212 -33.07 -34.09 8.46
N THR A 213 -32.81 -35.07 7.58
CA THR A 213 -33.13 -36.47 7.84
C THR A 213 -32.21 -37.04 8.92
N PRO A 214 -32.76 -37.68 9.98
CA PRO A 214 -31.96 -38.33 11.01
C PRO A 214 -31.12 -39.49 10.44
N LEU A 215 -29.86 -39.55 10.86
CA LEU A 215 -28.91 -40.63 10.54
C LEU A 215 -28.49 -41.32 11.84
N ILE A 216 -28.05 -42.57 11.72
CA ILE A 216 -27.56 -43.36 12.85
C ILE A 216 -26.04 -43.21 12.91
N TRP A 217 -25.54 -42.84 14.09
CA TRP A 217 -24.13 -42.56 14.36
C TRP A 217 -23.63 -43.46 15.48
N LYS A 218 -22.37 -43.85 15.41
CA LYS A 218 -21.68 -44.59 16.46
C LYS A 218 -20.35 -43.93 16.80
N CYS A 219 -20.04 -43.74 18.08
CA CYS A 219 -18.78 -43.12 18.52
C CYS A 219 -17.70 -44.17 18.78
N ASN A 220 -16.44 -43.75 18.97
CA ASN A 220 -15.33 -44.64 19.32
C ASN A 220 -15.55 -45.50 20.58
N LYS A 221 -16.46 -45.10 21.49
CA LYS A 221 -16.84 -45.91 22.67
C LYS A 221 -17.96 -46.91 22.39
N GLY A 222 -18.37 -47.05 21.13
CA GLY A 222 -19.41 -47.99 20.69
C GLY A 222 -20.85 -47.53 20.94
N HIS A 223 -21.09 -46.30 21.37
CA HIS A 223 -22.46 -45.82 21.57
C HIS A 223 -23.13 -45.45 20.25
N GLU A 224 -24.30 -46.03 19.99
CA GLU A 224 -25.16 -45.71 18.85
C GLU A 224 -26.26 -44.72 19.23
N TRP A 225 -26.51 -43.73 18.37
CA TRP A 225 -27.63 -42.79 18.53
C TRP A 225 -28.13 -42.22 17.19
N SER A 226 -29.38 -41.77 17.17
CA SER A 226 -29.98 -41.09 16.01
C SER A 226 -29.87 -39.58 16.15
N ALA A 227 -29.30 -38.91 15.14
CA ALA A 227 -29.16 -37.46 15.11
C ALA A 227 -29.13 -36.92 13.67
N LYS A 228 -29.52 -35.65 13.51
CA LYS A 228 -29.51 -34.97 12.21
C LYS A 228 -28.10 -34.47 11.89
N LEU A 229 -27.67 -34.61 10.63
CA LEU A 229 -26.36 -34.13 10.16
C LEU A 229 -26.16 -32.62 10.43
N HIS A 230 -27.21 -31.82 10.29
CA HIS A 230 -27.17 -30.39 10.61
C HIS A 230 -26.71 -30.11 12.06
N GLY A 231 -27.16 -30.90 13.04
CA GLY A 231 -26.78 -30.73 14.45
C GLY A 231 -25.33 -31.12 14.74
N ILE A 232 -24.81 -32.08 13.99
CA ILE A 232 -23.43 -32.56 14.12
C ILE A 232 -22.45 -31.61 13.41
N LYS A 233 -22.76 -31.20 12.18
CA LYS A 233 -21.90 -30.36 11.35
C LYS A 233 -21.93 -28.88 11.75
N ASN A 234 -23.13 -28.32 11.98
CA ASN A 234 -23.30 -26.87 12.17
C ASN A 234 -23.34 -26.46 13.65
N LEU A 235 -23.84 -27.32 14.55
CA LEU A 235 -23.92 -27.04 16.00
C LEU A 235 -22.85 -27.76 16.83
N ASN A 236 -21.95 -28.49 16.16
CA ASN A 236 -20.79 -29.17 16.76
C ASN A 236 -21.15 -30.17 17.89
N THR A 237 -22.34 -30.77 17.86
CA THR A 237 -22.78 -31.78 18.83
C THR A 237 -22.36 -33.20 18.39
N TRP A 238 -22.09 -34.11 19.33
CA TRP A 238 -21.63 -35.48 19.01
C TRP A 238 -22.41 -36.56 19.78
N CYS A 239 -21.73 -37.37 20.59
CA CYS A 239 -22.37 -38.45 21.33
C CYS A 239 -22.95 -37.95 22.67
N PRO A 240 -24.28 -38.00 22.89
CA PRO A 240 -24.90 -37.55 24.13
C PRO A 240 -24.48 -38.38 25.36
N LYS A 241 -24.20 -39.68 25.18
CA LYS A 241 -23.68 -40.56 26.24
C LYS A 241 -22.24 -40.20 26.63
N CYS A 242 -21.44 -39.66 25.70
CA CYS A 242 -20.08 -39.18 26.01
C CYS A 242 -20.06 -37.73 26.53
N ALA A 243 -21.00 -36.90 26.09
CA ALA A 243 -21.04 -35.46 26.38
C ALA A 243 -21.61 -35.10 27.77
N GLY A 244 -22.39 -35.98 28.42
CA GLY A 244 -22.82 -35.72 29.80
C GLY A 244 -23.97 -36.58 30.31
N ASN A 245 -23.63 -37.69 30.95
CA ASN A 245 -24.28 -38.18 32.17
C ASN A 245 -23.41 -39.28 32.78
N LYS A 246 -22.26 -38.90 33.35
CA LYS A 246 -21.49 -39.81 34.20
C LYS A 246 -22.29 -40.03 35.49
N ARG A 247 -22.72 -41.27 35.75
CA ARG A 247 -23.18 -41.67 37.09
C ARG A 247 -22.00 -41.47 38.05
N LEU A 248 -22.15 -40.62 39.05
CA LEU A 248 -21.14 -40.42 40.10
C LEU A 248 -20.97 -41.73 40.87
N THR A 249 -19.74 -42.13 41.19
CA THR A 249 -19.45 -43.41 41.89
C THR A 249 -19.05 -43.17 43.34
N LEU A 250 -19.11 -44.23 44.17
CA LEU A 250 -18.66 -44.16 45.56
C LEU A 250 -17.15 -43.85 45.68
N GLU A 251 -16.36 -44.25 44.68
CA GLU A 251 -14.94 -43.91 44.59
C GLU A 251 -14.71 -42.40 44.48
N GLU A 252 -15.53 -41.70 43.70
CA GLU A 252 -15.48 -40.24 43.59
C GLU A 252 -15.85 -39.56 44.92
N ALA A 253 -16.76 -40.15 45.71
CA ALA A 253 -17.07 -39.68 47.06
C ALA A 253 -15.87 -39.81 48.01
N ASN A 254 -15.16 -40.94 47.97
CA ASN A 254 -13.96 -41.18 48.77
C ASN A 254 -12.80 -40.24 48.36
N GLN A 255 -12.63 -39.98 47.07
CA GLN A 255 -11.63 -39.03 46.57
C GLN A 255 -11.92 -37.59 47.03
N ILE A 256 -13.18 -37.15 46.96
CA ILE A 256 -13.58 -35.81 47.44
C ILE A 256 -13.34 -35.69 48.96
N ALA A 257 -13.63 -36.74 49.72
CA ALA A 257 -13.34 -36.76 51.15
C ALA A 257 -11.83 -36.63 51.43
N SER A 258 -11.00 -37.37 50.70
CA SER A 258 -9.54 -37.31 50.82
C SER A 258 -8.98 -35.91 50.49
N ILE A 259 -9.44 -35.29 49.40
CA ILE A 259 -9.05 -33.91 49.03
C ILE A 259 -9.42 -32.90 50.11
N LYS A 260 -10.51 -33.13 50.84
CA LYS A 260 -10.98 -32.26 51.94
C LYS A 260 -10.46 -32.70 53.31
N ASN A 261 -9.42 -33.55 53.35
CA ASN A 261 -8.81 -34.09 54.57
C ASN A 261 -9.83 -34.76 55.50
N GLY A 262 -10.67 -35.64 54.95
CA GLY A 262 -11.62 -36.43 55.73
C GLY A 262 -11.96 -37.75 55.05
N ARG A 263 -13.01 -38.43 55.53
CA ARG A 263 -13.40 -39.77 55.09
C ARG A 263 -14.91 -39.84 54.82
N CYS A 264 -15.30 -40.56 53.77
CA CYS A 264 -16.68 -41.01 53.60
C CYS A 264 -16.81 -42.37 54.28
N LEU A 265 -17.80 -42.52 55.17
CA LEU A 265 -18.05 -43.72 55.96
C LEU A 265 -19.20 -44.57 55.38
N SER A 266 -19.82 -44.13 54.30
CA SER A 266 -20.92 -44.86 53.66
C SER A 266 -20.39 -45.86 52.64
N GLU A 267 -20.84 -47.12 52.74
CA GLU A 267 -20.39 -48.23 51.88
C GLU A 267 -21.22 -48.40 50.60
N LYS A 268 -22.38 -47.74 50.50
CA LYS A 268 -23.31 -47.88 49.37
C LYS A 268 -23.80 -46.51 48.88
N TYR A 269 -23.74 -46.30 47.56
CA TYR A 269 -24.29 -45.11 46.89
C TYR A 269 -25.14 -45.54 45.70
N LEU A 270 -26.45 -45.30 45.79
CA LEU A 270 -27.41 -45.74 44.79
C LEU A 270 -27.77 -44.63 43.79
N ASN A 271 -27.88 -43.37 44.24
CA ASN A 271 -28.21 -42.21 43.38
C ASN A 271 -27.81 -40.85 44.00
N GLY A 272 -27.82 -39.80 43.17
CA GLY A 272 -27.44 -38.41 43.51
C GLY A 272 -28.18 -37.73 44.66
N ARG A 273 -29.33 -38.28 45.08
CA ARG A 273 -30.19 -37.69 46.13
C ARG A 273 -29.95 -38.31 47.51
N GLN A 274 -29.22 -39.43 47.60
CA GLN A 274 -28.94 -40.10 48.87
C GLN A 274 -27.85 -39.35 49.66
N ASN A 275 -28.09 -39.16 50.96
CA ASN A 275 -27.09 -38.60 51.88
C ASN A 275 -26.06 -39.68 52.24
N LEU A 276 -24.78 -39.31 52.16
CA LEU A 276 -23.64 -40.10 52.62
C LEU A 276 -23.18 -39.57 53.99
N LEU A 277 -22.57 -40.44 54.79
CA LEU A 277 -21.99 -40.11 56.08
C LEU A 277 -20.52 -39.72 55.89
N TRP A 278 -20.15 -38.53 56.36
CA TRP A 278 -18.82 -37.94 56.20
C TRP A 278 -18.17 -37.70 57.55
N GLN A 279 -16.84 -37.73 57.60
CA GLN A 279 -16.02 -37.43 58.76
C GLN A 279 -14.89 -36.47 58.37
N CYS A 280 -14.63 -35.42 59.16
CA CYS A 280 -13.53 -34.47 58.92
C CYS A 280 -12.24 -34.89 59.65
N SER A 281 -11.13 -34.20 59.38
CA SER A 281 -9.83 -34.43 60.03
C SER A 281 -9.85 -34.28 61.56
N ILE A 282 -10.77 -33.45 62.09
CA ILE A 282 -10.94 -33.25 63.54
C ILE A 282 -11.84 -34.35 64.16
N GLY A 283 -12.47 -35.19 63.34
CA GLY A 283 -13.25 -36.35 63.79
C GLY A 283 -14.77 -36.17 63.81
N HIS A 284 -15.29 -34.95 63.58
CA HIS A 284 -16.73 -34.69 63.52
C HIS A 284 -17.40 -35.44 62.36
N LYS A 285 -18.58 -36.03 62.62
CA LYS A 285 -19.36 -36.84 61.66
C LYS A 285 -20.67 -36.15 61.28
N TRP A 286 -21.05 -36.12 59.99
CA TRP A 286 -22.32 -35.53 59.53
C TRP A 286 -22.87 -36.19 58.25
N LEU A 287 -24.16 -36.03 57.99
CA LEU A 287 -24.85 -36.55 56.80
C LEU A 287 -25.02 -35.46 55.73
N ALA A 288 -24.63 -35.75 54.49
CA ALA A 288 -24.84 -34.86 53.34
C ALA A 288 -24.79 -35.61 52.00
N SER A 289 -25.53 -35.15 50.99
CA SER A 289 -25.46 -35.75 49.65
C SER A 289 -24.15 -35.43 48.92
N LEU A 290 -23.71 -36.34 48.04
CA LEU A 290 -22.48 -36.19 47.26
C LEU A 290 -22.50 -34.92 46.40
N GLU A 291 -23.64 -34.60 45.80
CA GLU A 291 -23.83 -33.38 45.00
C GLU A 291 -23.65 -32.10 45.85
N ARG A 292 -24.19 -32.09 47.08
CA ARG A 292 -24.09 -30.95 47.99
C ARG A 292 -22.66 -30.73 48.48
N VAL A 293 -21.93 -31.81 48.75
CA VAL A 293 -20.53 -31.76 49.18
C VAL A 293 -19.59 -31.36 48.04
N LYS A 294 -19.89 -31.77 46.81
CA LYS A 294 -19.12 -31.40 45.61
C LYS A 294 -19.33 -29.93 45.22
N ASN A 295 -20.57 -29.44 45.27
CA ASN A 295 -20.95 -28.16 44.68
C ASN A 295 -20.95 -26.97 45.67
N LYS A 296 -20.90 -27.19 47.00
CA LYS A 296 -20.83 -26.10 48.00
C LYS A 296 -19.47 -26.05 48.71
N ASN A 297 -18.98 -24.83 48.99
CA ASN A 297 -17.69 -24.58 49.66
C ASN A 297 -17.61 -24.94 51.16
N SER A 298 -18.65 -25.53 51.75
CA SER A 298 -18.71 -25.88 53.18
C SER A 298 -18.50 -27.39 53.40
N TRP A 299 -17.45 -27.76 54.14
CA TRP A 299 -17.09 -29.16 54.44
C TRP A 299 -17.76 -29.67 55.72
N CYS A 300 -17.26 -29.29 56.91
CA CYS A 300 -17.76 -29.75 58.20
C CYS A 300 -18.55 -28.65 58.93
N PRO A 301 -19.80 -28.91 59.37
CA PRO A 301 -20.61 -27.92 60.12
C PRO A 301 -20.00 -27.49 61.45
N GLU A 302 -19.31 -28.41 62.15
CA GLU A 302 -18.77 -28.15 63.49
C GLU A 302 -17.42 -27.43 63.46
N CYS A 303 -16.56 -27.73 62.47
CA CYS A 303 -15.31 -26.99 62.25
C CYS A 303 -15.52 -25.52 61.85
N ASN A 304 -16.77 -25.15 61.57
CA ASN A 304 -17.19 -23.80 61.21
C ASN A 304 -17.63 -22.96 62.43
N ARG A 305 -17.58 -23.52 63.66
CA ARG A 305 -17.72 -22.76 64.91
C ARG A 305 -16.33 -22.25 65.36
N HIS A 306 -16.22 -20.97 65.71
CA HIS A 306 -14.96 -20.30 66.05
C HIS A 306 -15.03 -19.66 67.46
N SER A 307 -13.94 -19.71 68.24
CA SER A 307 -13.82 -19.08 69.59
C SER A 307 -12.55 -18.19 69.70
N ILE A 308 -12.43 -17.38 70.76
CA ILE A 308 -11.23 -16.55 70.97
C ILE A 308 -9.95 -17.38 71.19
N GLU A 309 -10.04 -18.58 71.78
CA GLU A 309 -8.88 -19.47 71.94
C GLU A 309 -8.39 -20.01 70.60
N THR A 310 -9.29 -20.20 69.63
CA THR A 310 -8.90 -20.57 68.26
C THR A 310 -8.09 -19.45 67.57
N ALA A 311 -8.30 -18.18 67.93
CA ALA A 311 -7.51 -17.06 67.42
C ALA A 311 -6.12 -17.00 68.05
N LYS A 312 -6.02 -17.21 69.37
CA LYS A 312 -4.75 -17.17 70.11
C LYS A 312 -3.81 -18.32 69.70
N SER A 313 -4.33 -19.54 69.61
CA SER A 313 -3.55 -20.69 69.13
C SER A 313 -3.04 -20.48 67.68
N LEU A 314 -3.89 -19.97 66.79
CA LEU A 314 -3.51 -19.67 65.42
C LEU A 314 -2.38 -18.63 65.33
N ALA A 315 -2.41 -17.59 66.17
CA ALA A 315 -1.33 -16.60 66.22
C ALA A 315 0.00 -17.23 66.63
N HIS A 316 -0.03 -18.09 67.65
CA HIS A 316 1.18 -18.73 68.18
C HIS A 316 1.83 -19.66 67.15
N THR A 317 1.03 -20.42 66.36
CA THR A 317 1.56 -21.25 65.27
C THR A 317 2.22 -20.47 64.13
N ARG A 318 2.07 -19.14 64.09
CA ARG A 318 2.64 -18.24 63.07
C ARG A 318 3.67 -17.27 63.66
N ASN A 319 4.27 -17.63 64.80
CA ASN A 319 5.23 -16.80 65.54
C ASN A 319 4.70 -15.38 65.80
N GLY A 320 3.51 -15.28 66.38
CA GLY A 320 2.97 -13.98 66.78
C GLY A 320 1.82 -14.10 67.77
N ASP A 321 1.18 -12.97 68.06
CA ASP A 321 0.22 -12.82 69.16
C ASP A 321 -1.13 -12.29 68.68
N CYS A 322 -2.22 -12.80 69.27
CA CYS A 322 -3.55 -12.19 69.17
C CYS A 322 -3.77 -11.33 70.42
N LEU A 323 -3.84 -10.01 70.24
CA LEU A 323 -3.95 -9.02 71.31
C LEU A 323 -5.40 -8.79 71.78
N SER A 324 -6.39 -9.28 71.03
CA SER A 324 -7.80 -9.14 71.39
C SER A 324 -8.23 -10.17 72.45
N SER A 325 -9.05 -9.71 73.40
CA SER A 325 -9.54 -10.51 74.54
C SER A 325 -10.89 -11.20 74.28
N ASN A 326 -11.73 -10.67 73.39
CA ASN A 326 -13.09 -11.16 73.15
C ASN A 326 -13.36 -11.44 71.67
N TYR A 327 -14.10 -12.52 71.38
CA TYR A 327 -14.54 -12.91 70.04
C TYR A 327 -16.06 -12.93 69.96
N VAL A 328 -16.64 -12.10 69.08
CA VAL A 328 -18.10 -11.99 68.93
C VAL A 328 -18.60 -12.84 67.75
N ASN A 329 -17.98 -12.71 66.57
CA ASN A 329 -18.31 -13.49 65.38
C ASN A 329 -17.18 -13.48 64.34
N ASN A 330 -17.32 -14.26 63.27
CA ASN A 330 -16.33 -14.42 62.19
C ASN A 330 -16.03 -13.13 61.39
N LYS A 331 -16.82 -12.08 61.58
CA LYS A 331 -16.63 -10.77 60.94
C LYS A 331 -16.00 -9.74 61.88
N THR A 332 -15.92 -10.02 63.18
CA THR A 332 -15.40 -9.07 64.17
C THR A 332 -13.87 -8.94 64.02
N PRO A 333 -13.32 -7.73 63.89
CA PRO A 333 -11.87 -7.54 63.78
C PRO A 333 -11.17 -7.89 65.10
N LEU A 334 -10.08 -8.64 65.02
CA LEU A 334 -9.14 -8.90 66.11
C LEU A 334 -7.82 -8.18 65.82
N GLN A 335 -7.07 -7.82 66.86
CA GLN A 335 -5.72 -7.25 66.77
C GLN A 335 -4.66 -8.36 66.81
N TRP A 336 -3.70 -8.29 65.91
CA TRP A 336 -2.66 -9.29 65.71
C TRP A 336 -1.28 -8.64 65.67
N LYS A 337 -0.25 -9.35 66.13
CA LYS A 337 1.16 -8.95 66.11
C LYS A 337 2.00 -10.08 65.52
N CYS A 338 2.95 -9.76 64.63
CA CYS A 338 3.90 -10.74 64.08
C CYS A 338 5.26 -10.68 64.77
N GLU A 339 6.12 -11.66 64.48
CA GLU A 339 7.51 -11.76 64.94
C GLU A 339 8.32 -10.47 64.72
N ASN A 340 8.19 -9.84 63.54
CA ASN A 340 8.85 -8.56 63.21
C ASN A 340 8.22 -7.33 63.90
N GLY A 341 7.32 -7.52 64.87
CA GLY A 341 6.73 -6.44 65.67
C GLY A 341 5.58 -5.67 65.02
N HIS A 342 5.22 -5.95 63.76
CA HIS A 342 4.10 -5.27 63.09
C HIS A 342 2.75 -5.65 63.73
N ILE A 343 1.91 -4.65 63.98
CA ILE A 343 0.56 -4.80 64.54
C ILE A 343 -0.49 -4.48 63.45
N TRP A 344 -1.52 -5.31 63.31
CA TRP A 344 -2.63 -5.05 62.37
C TRP A 344 -3.97 -5.60 62.89
N THR A 345 -5.07 -5.07 62.35
CA THR A 345 -6.44 -5.50 62.67
C THR A 345 -7.04 -6.29 61.52
N THR A 346 -7.52 -7.51 61.79
CA THR A 346 -8.28 -8.29 60.81
C THR A 346 -9.11 -9.38 61.49
N ASN A 347 -10.09 -9.95 60.78
CA ASN A 347 -10.93 -11.00 61.35
C ASN A 347 -10.28 -12.39 61.23
N LEU A 348 -10.75 -13.32 62.06
CA LEU A 348 -10.19 -14.67 62.18
C LEU A 348 -10.24 -15.48 60.88
N ASN A 349 -11.33 -15.39 60.10
CA ASN A 349 -11.46 -16.11 58.83
C ASN A 349 -10.43 -15.66 57.81
N LYS A 350 -10.12 -14.36 57.74
CA LYS A 350 -9.11 -13.85 56.82
C LYS A 350 -7.71 -14.40 57.12
N ILE A 351 -7.41 -14.76 58.36
CA ILE A 351 -6.12 -15.38 58.71
C ILE A 351 -6.15 -16.91 58.49
N LYS A 352 -7.28 -17.55 58.78
CA LYS A 352 -7.44 -19.01 58.63
C LYS A 352 -7.46 -19.45 57.17
N ASP A 353 -8.19 -18.72 56.33
CA ASP A 353 -8.47 -19.12 54.94
C ASP A 353 -7.42 -18.63 53.94
N TYR A 354 -6.64 -17.59 54.29
CA TYR A 354 -5.60 -17.04 53.42
C TYR A 354 -4.20 -17.34 53.95
N HIS A 355 -3.30 -17.74 53.05
CA HIS A 355 -1.90 -18.06 53.35
C HIS A 355 -1.02 -16.84 53.73
N GLN A 356 -1.62 -15.67 53.98
CA GLN A 356 -0.89 -14.43 54.26
C GLN A 356 -1.14 -13.97 55.70
N TRP A 357 -0.09 -14.06 56.52
CA TRP A 357 -0.11 -13.77 57.96
C TRP A 357 -0.03 -12.26 58.24
N CYS A 358 1.12 -11.63 58.01
CA CYS A 358 1.34 -10.21 58.28
C CYS A 358 1.21 -9.37 56.98
N PRO A 359 0.38 -8.32 56.95
CA PRO A 359 0.27 -7.42 55.80
C PRO A 359 1.60 -6.73 55.47
N THR A 360 2.40 -6.34 56.46
CA THR A 360 3.69 -5.66 56.21
C THR A 360 4.73 -6.63 55.64
N CYS A 361 4.92 -7.80 56.28
CA CYS A 361 5.87 -8.81 55.79
C CYS A 361 5.43 -9.44 54.45
N GLY A 362 4.12 -9.51 54.20
CA GLY A 362 3.53 -9.96 52.93
C GLY A 362 3.48 -8.88 51.84
N GLY A 363 4.08 -7.71 52.05
CA GLY A 363 4.20 -6.63 51.05
C GLY A 363 2.94 -5.79 50.81
N ARG A 364 1.94 -5.85 51.71
CA ARG A 364 0.72 -5.02 51.70
C ARG A 364 0.89 -3.68 52.44
N ASN A 365 1.72 -3.62 53.49
CA ASN A 365 2.16 -2.37 54.13
C ASN A 365 3.64 -2.17 53.81
N ARG A 366 3.95 -1.25 52.90
CA ARG A 366 5.34 -0.94 52.51
C ARG A 366 5.84 0.28 53.28
N THR A 367 7.15 0.48 53.34
CA THR A 367 7.81 1.62 53.99
C THR A 367 8.44 2.54 52.95
N ILE A 368 8.86 3.75 53.34
CA ILE A 368 9.61 4.65 52.44
C ILE A 368 10.96 4.05 52.02
N SER A 369 11.57 3.22 52.87
CA SER A 369 12.81 2.49 52.54
C SER A 369 12.58 1.52 51.38
N ASP A 370 11.45 0.80 51.38
CA ASP A 370 11.07 -0.08 50.28
C ASP A 370 10.89 0.68 48.97
N MET A 371 10.43 1.94 49.02
CA MET A 371 10.26 2.79 47.84
C MET A 371 11.60 3.28 47.29
N LYS A 372 12.59 3.54 48.16
CA LYS A 372 13.95 3.88 47.74
C LYS A 372 14.65 2.70 47.07
N ILE A 373 14.51 1.50 47.62
CA ILE A 373 15.03 0.26 47.00
C ILE A 373 14.34 0.00 45.65
N LEU A 374 13.02 0.17 45.59
CA LEU A 374 12.25 0.05 44.36
C LEU A 374 12.72 1.03 43.27
N ALA A 375 13.13 2.24 43.67
CA ALA A 375 13.66 3.20 42.73
C ALA A 375 15.03 2.81 42.19
N GLN A 376 15.93 2.35 43.07
CA GLN A 376 17.27 1.89 42.70
C GLN A 376 17.21 0.72 41.72
N LYS A 377 16.28 -0.22 41.92
CA LYS A 377 16.06 -1.35 41.00
C LYS A 377 15.71 -0.91 39.57
N ASN A 378 15.15 0.28 39.39
CA ASN A 378 14.78 0.85 38.09
C ASN A 378 15.76 1.96 37.63
N ASN A 379 17.02 1.90 38.10
CA ASN A 379 18.06 2.90 37.83
C ASN A 379 17.59 4.34 38.13
N GLY A 380 17.04 4.58 39.33
CA GLY A 380 16.65 5.92 39.75
C GLY A 380 16.51 6.06 41.25
N ASP A 381 15.96 7.18 41.69
CA ASP A 381 15.86 7.57 43.10
C ASP A 381 14.44 7.95 43.49
N CYS A 382 14.06 7.63 44.73
CA CYS A 382 12.86 8.18 45.36
C CYS A 382 13.28 9.38 46.22
N LEU A 383 12.80 10.57 45.87
CA LEU A 383 13.14 11.84 46.52
C LEU A 383 12.22 12.18 47.70
N SER A 384 11.11 11.44 47.85
CA SER A 384 10.21 11.65 48.99
C SER A 384 10.78 11.09 50.30
N GLU A 385 10.53 11.80 51.40
CA GLU A 385 10.98 11.41 52.73
C GLU A 385 9.96 10.56 53.50
N ARG A 386 8.67 10.59 53.11
CA ARG A 386 7.58 9.92 53.81
C ARG A 386 6.70 9.12 52.84
N TYR A 387 6.31 7.91 53.24
CA TYR A 387 5.36 7.05 52.52
C TYR A 387 4.14 6.81 53.40
N TYR A 388 2.97 7.21 52.90
CA TYR A 388 1.70 7.07 53.63
C TYR A 388 0.93 5.83 53.17
N ASP A 389 0.75 5.69 51.86
CA ASP A 389 0.09 4.54 51.24
C ASP A 389 0.51 4.38 49.77
N ALA A 390 0.01 3.34 49.09
CA ALA A 390 0.36 3.05 47.70
C ALA A 390 -0.27 4.01 46.66
N HIS A 391 -1.19 4.87 47.09
CA HIS A 391 -1.98 5.79 46.26
C HIS A 391 -1.48 7.23 46.34
N THR A 392 -0.87 7.60 47.46
CA THR A 392 -0.26 8.90 47.72
C THR A 392 0.97 9.05 46.82
N LYS A 393 1.03 10.15 46.08
CA LYS A 393 2.11 10.39 45.14
C LYS A 393 3.43 10.57 45.88
N LEU A 394 4.46 9.89 45.42
CA LEU A 394 5.85 10.17 45.79
C LEU A 394 6.55 10.87 44.62
N LEU A 395 7.62 11.58 44.93
CA LEU A 395 8.51 12.21 43.98
C LEU A 395 9.64 11.24 43.61
N TRP A 396 9.83 11.02 42.32
CA TRP A 396 10.78 10.06 41.76
C TRP A 396 11.72 10.75 40.78
N ARG A 397 12.94 10.22 40.64
CA ARG A 397 13.95 10.63 39.67
C ARG A 397 14.44 9.39 38.91
N CYS A 398 14.61 9.50 37.59
CA CYS A 398 15.16 8.41 36.76
C CYS A 398 16.62 8.68 36.39
N GLU A 399 17.29 7.69 35.80
CA GLU A 399 18.67 7.78 35.28
C GLU A 399 18.92 9.00 34.37
N LYS A 400 17.92 9.41 33.58
CA LYS A 400 17.98 10.59 32.70
C LYS A 400 17.66 11.91 33.42
N SER A 401 17.68 11.92 34.75
CA SER A 401 17.42 13.07 35.62
C SER A 401 16.03 13.69 35.53
N HIS A 402 15.04 13.04 34.90
CA HIS A 402 13.65 13.50 34.96
C HIS A 402 13.07 13.28 36.35
N ILE A 403 12.41 14.32 36.88
CA ILE A 403 11.71 14.28 38.16
C ILE A 403 10.20 14.28 37.90
N TRP A 404 9.47 13.36 38.52
CA TRP A 404 8.01 13.31 38.40
C TRP A 404 7.33 12.81 39.67
N GLU A 405 6.06 13.16 39.83
CA GLU A 405 5.20 12.64 40.89
C GLU A 405 4.39 11.45 40.40
N ALA A 406 4.46 10.32 41.11
CA ALA A 406 3.63 9.16 40.81
C ALA A 406 3.28 8.36 42.07
N PRO A 407 2.09 7.74 42.11
CA PRO A 407 1.74 6.78 43.16
C PRO A 407 2.65 5.54 43.09
N PRO A 408 3.17 5.06 44.23
CA PRO A 408 3.93 3.82 44.32
C PRO A 408 3.26 2.60 43.69
N LYS A 409 1.93 2.50 43.77
CA LYS A 409 1.15 1.42 43.13
C LYS A 409 1.40 1.33 41.62
N THR A 410 1.58 2.46 40.95
CA THR A 410 1.87 2.51 39.50
C THR A 410 3.24 1.95 39.23
N ILE A 411 4.20 2.28 40.09
CA ILE A 411 5.59 1.84 39.99
C ILE A 411 5.71 0.32 40.22
N LEU A 412 5.06 -0.19 41.27
CA LEU A 412 4.98 -1.62 41.55
C LEU A 412 4.35 -2.46 40.42
N ARG A 413 3.48 -1.86 39.60
CA ARG A 413 2.81 -2.51 38.46
C ARG A 413 3.64 -2.49 37.18
N GLY A 414 4.87 -1.95 37.24
CA GLY A 414 5.78 -1.86 36.10
C GLY A 414 5.74 -0.52 35.34
N GLY A 415 4.98 0.47 35.83
CA GLY A 415 5.15 1.86 35.36
C GLY A 415 6.44 2.45 35.92
N TRP A 416 7.11 3.34 35.19
CA TRP A 416 8.31 4.02 35.71
C TRP A 416 8.22 5.52 35.48
N CYS A 417 9.21 6.11 34.82
CA CYS A 417 9.19 7.50 34.43
C CYS A 417 8.20 7.69 33.29
N SER A 418 7.05 8.31 33.58
CA SER A 418 6.13 8.74 32.53
C SER A 418 6.82 9.71 31.61
N LEU A 419 7.74 10.58 32.04
CA LEU A 419 8.52 11.37 31.08
C LEU A 419 9.33 10.47 30.13
N CYS A 420 10.07 9.45 30.56
CA CYS A 420 10.68 8.49 29.62
C CYS A 420 9.66 7.66 28.80
N SER A 421 8.41 7.55 29.25
CA SER A 421 7.30 6.81 28.60
C SER A 421 6.29 7.70 27.83
N TYR A 422 6.32 9.03 27.98
CA TYR A 422 5.38 10.11 27.58
C TYR A 422 6.12 11.17 26.77
N PHE A 423 7.45 11.30 26.96
CA PHE A 423 8.41 11.27 25.85
C PHE A 423 8.34 9.91 25.14
N LYS A 424 7.11 9.51 24.78
CA LYS A 424 6.83 8.54 23.75
C LYS A 424 7.64 8.98 22.56
N ARG A 425 8.19 8.01 21.85
CA ARG A 425 9.05 8.15 20.68
C ARG A 425 8.70 9.37 19.81
N GLU A 426 7.42 9.75 19.67
CA GLU A 426 6.96 10.97 19.01
C GLU A 426 7.51 12.28 19.60
N ASN A 427 7.38 12.55 20.91
CA ASN A 427 7.89 13.78 21.51
C ASN A 427 9.42 13.82 21.57
N LEU A 428 10.07 12.67 21.76
CA LEU A 428 11.53 12.56 21.65
C LEU A 428 12.01 12.80 20.21
N CYS A 429 11.36 12.18 19.22
CA CYS A 429 11.62 12.46 17.80
C CYS A 429 11.34 13.93 17.48
N ARG A 430 10.29 14.53 18.06
CA ARG A 430 9.92 15.92 17.87
C ARG A 430 10.98 16.86 18.45
N GLU A 431 11.47 16.63 19.66
CA GLU A 431 12.54 17.44 20.26
C GLU A 431 13.86 17.30 19.51
N ILE A 432 14.27 16.06 19.20
CA ILE A 432 15.50 15.80 18.45
C ILE A 432 15.44 16.51 17.09
N ILE A 433 14.35 16.36 16.35
CA ILE A 433 14.22 16.94 15.01
C ILE A 433 14.02 18.45 15.08
N SER A 434 13.31 18.95 16.09
CA SER A 434 13.15 20.40 16.28
C SER A 434 14.46 21.12 16.57
N LYS A 435 15.43 20.43 17.18
CA LYS A 435 16.79 20.97 17.39
C LYS A 435 17.55 21.20 16.08
N TYR A 436 17.27 20.43 15.03
CA TYR A 436 17.99 20.51 13.74
C TYR A 436 17.19 21.23 12.63
N LEU A 437 15.86 21.09 12.61
CA LEU A 437 15.00 21.60 11.52
C LEU A 437 14.03 22.71 11.96
N GLY A 438 14.04 23.09 13.25
CA GLY A 438 13.05 23.99 13.84
C GLY A 438 11.72 23.29 14.15
N PRO A 439 10.74 23.99 14.76
CA PRO A 439 9.49 23.38 15.20
C PRO A 439 8.65 22.85 14.00
N PRO A 440 7.99 21.68 14.13
CA PRO A 440 7.12 21.13 13.09
C PRO A 440 5.87 21.98 12.87
N SER A 441 5.17 21.74 11.76
CA SER A 441 3.94 22.45 11.44
C SER A 441 2.85 22.20 12.50
N LYS A 442 2.12 23.26 12.88
CA LYS A 442 0.99 23.17 13.81
C LYS A 442 -0.19 22.40 13.21
N ASN A 443 -0.30 22.33 11.89
CA ASN A 443 -1.40 21.65 11.21
C ASN A 443 -1.09 20.15 11.01
N ARG A 444 -1.65 19.29 11.86
CA ARG A 444 -1.48 17.84 11.78
C ARG A 444 -2.52 17.11 10.91
N LYS A 445 -3.57 17.83 10.48
CA LYS A 445 -4.69 17.29 9.68
C LYS A 445 -4.93 18.17 8.45
N PRO A 446 -3.97 18.18 7.50
CA PRO A 446 -4.08 18.98 6.30
C PRO A 446 -5.27 18.52 5.44
N ASN A 447 -5.83 19.42 4.64
CA ASN A 447 -7.06 19.17 3.90
C ASN A 447 -6.97 18.00 2.90
N PHE A 448 -5.77 17.70 2.39
CA PHE A 448 -5.55 16.58 1.47
C PHE A 448 -5.67 15.20 2.14
N LEU A 449 -5.67 15.13 3.47
CA LEU A 449 -5.91 13.88 4.21
C LEU A 449 -7.39 13.62 4.49
N LYS A 450 -8.30 14.45 3.97
CA LYS A 450 -9.76 14.27 4.09
C LYS A 450 -10.26 13.33 3.00
N THR A 451 -11.01 12.32 3.40
CA THR A 451 -11.71 11.40 2.48
C THR A 451 -13.20 11.38 2.81
N LEU A 452 -14.02 10.75 1.96
CA LEU A 452 -15.46 10.53 2.23
C LEU A 452 -15.68 9.75 3.54
N GLU A 453 -14.76 8.85 3.88
CA GLU A 453 -14.78 8.07 5.13
C GLU A 453 -14.16 8.83 6.32
N HIS A 454 -13.30 9.82 6.06
CA HIS A 454 -12.61 10.63 7.06
C HIS A 454 -12.77 12.13 6.80
N PRO A 455 -13.96 12.71 7.01
CA PRO A 455 -14.25 14.12 6.69
C PRO A 455 -13.46 15.14 7.52
N ARG A 456 -12.93 14.74 8.68
CA ARG A 456 -12.03 15.56 9.53
C ARG A 456 -10.55 15.44 9.15
N GLY A 457 -10.20 14.53 8.25
CA GLY A 457 -8.83 14.27 7.83
C GLY A 457 -8.06 13.31 8.75
N LEU A 458 -7.18 12.51 8.15
CA LEU A 458 -6.22 11.67 8.89
C LEU A 458 -5.13 12.54 9.54
N GLU A 459 -4.59 12.09 10.68
CA GLU A 459 -3.57 12.83 11.45
C GLU A 459 -2.16 12.36 11.14
N LEU A 460 -1.20 13.28 11.03
CA LEU A 460 0.23 12.97 10.95
C LEU A 460 0.93 13.33 12.26
N ASP A 461 1.85 12.48 12.71
CA ASP A 461 2.51 12.70 14.01
C ASP A 461 3.44 13.92 13.98
N ILE A 462 4.42 13.97 13.08
CA ILE A 462 5.40 15.08 13.00
C ILE A 462 5.49 15.61 11.55
N PRO A 463 4.66 16.60 11.17
CA PRO A 463 4.63 17.13 9.81
C PRO A 463 5.61 18.29 9.57
N TYR A 464 6.40 18.18 8.49
CA TYR A 464 7.31 19.21 7.99
C TYR A 464 7.02 19.52 6.51
N TYR A 465 5.83 20.06 6.23
CA TYR A 465 5.38 20.29 4.85
C TYR A 465 6.31 21.16 4.03
N HIS A 466 6.97 22.15 4.66
CA HIS A 466 7.95 23.00 3.99
C HIS A 466 9.15 22.19 3.43
N TYR A 467 9.54 21.13 4.14
CA TYR A 467 10.59 20.21 3.70
C TYR A 467 10.07 18.99 2.90
N GLY A 468 8.75 18.92 2.64
CA GLY A 468 8.12 17.87 1.84
C GLY A 468 8.11 16.49 2.49
N PHE A 469 8.09 16.39 3.83
CA PHE A 469 8.00 15.10 4.52
C PHE A 469 7.20 15.16 5.83
N ALA A 470 6.76 13.99 6.30
CA ALA A 470 6.18 13.80 7.63
C ALA A 470 6.72 12.51 8.25
N ILE A 471 6.80 12.46 9.57
CA ILE A 471 7.29 11.29 10.30
C ILE A 471 6.13 10.72 11.10
N GLU A 472 5.90 9.42 10.94
CA GLU A 472 4.91 8.65 11.68
C GLU A 472 5.60 7.71 12.66
N VAL A 473 5.22 7.79 13.93
CA VAL A 473 5.90 7.09 15.01
C VAL A 473 5.07 5.91 15.48
N GLN A 474 5.26 4.78 14.79
CA GLN A 474 4.49 3.56 15.02
C GLN A 474 4.97 2.73 16.23
N GLY A 475 4.01 2.00 16.83
CA GLY A 475 4.23 0.96 17.83
C GLY A 475 3.97 -0.44 17.27
N GLU A 476 4.29 -1.49 18.04
CA GLU A 476 4.18 -2.90 17.60
C GLU A 476 2.78 -3.31 17.12
N GLN A 477 1.74 -2.60 17.59
CA GLN A 477 0.35 -2.75 17.17
C GLN A 477 0.09 -2.48 15.68
N HIS A 478 1.00 -1.81 14.96
CA HIS A 478 0.86 -1.56 13.51
C HIS A 478 1.42 -2.71 12.65
N GLU A 479 2.33 -3.52 13.20
CA GLU A 479 3.00 -4.61 12.47
C GLU A 479 2.43 -5.98 12.83
N LYS A 480 1.99 -6.15 14.09
CA LYS A 480 1.54 -7.44 14.62
C LYS A 480 0.22 -7.32 15.33
N TYR A 481 -0.63 -8.32 15.12
CA TYR A 481 -1.84 -8.47 15.90
C TYR A 481 -1.50 -8.73 17.38
N ILE A 482 -1.81 -7.75 18.21
CA ILE A 482 -1.76 -7.85 19.68
C ILE A 482 -3.19 -7.80 20.21
N LYS A 483 -3.62 -8.86 20.92
CA LYS A 483 -4.96 -9.01 21.52
C LYS A 483 -5.44 -7.76 22.26
N PHE A 484 -4.57 -7.19 23.09
CA PHE A 484 -4.85 -5.99 23.89
C PHE A 484 -5.16 -4.76 23.04
N PHE A 485 -4.43 -4.54 21.93
CA PHE A 485 -4.60 -3.35 21.08
C PHE A 485 -5.71 -3.51 20.04
N HIS A 486 -6.02 -4.75 19.63
CA HIS A 486 -7.04 -5.04 18.61
C HIS A 486 -8.36 -5.57 19.17
N ARG A 487 -8.53 -5.53 20.50
CA ARG A 487 -9.75 -5.96 21.22
C ARG A 487 -10.21 -7.37 20.86
N ASP A 488 -9.25 -8.28 20.74
CA ASP A 488 -9.47 -9.67 20.35
C ASP A 488 -10.12 -9.89 18.95
N ASP A 489 -10.19 -8.85 18.09
CA ASP A 489 -10.77 -8.94 16.74
C ASP A 489 -9.70 -8.64 15.66
N PRO A 490 -9.30 -9.66 14.86
CA PRO A 490 -8.34 -9.49 13.76
C PRO A 490 -8.76 -8.47 12.70
N ASN A 491 -10.07 -8.20 12.52
CA ASN A 491 -10.53 -7.22 11.53
C ASN A 491 -10.14 -5.78 11.90
N ASN A 492 -9.94 -5.49 13.20
CA ASN A 492 -9.46 -4.17 13.62
C ASN A 492 -8.00 -3.93 13.23
N PHE A 493 -7.19 -4.99 13.14
CA PHE A 493 -5.83 -4.92 12.62
C PHE A 493 -5.82 -4.68 11.10
N ILE A 494 -6.69 -5.37 10.35
CA ILE A 494 -6.85 -5.15 8.90
C ILE A 494 -7.29 -3.70 8.60
N ARG A 495 -8.31 -3.20 9.30
CA ARG A 495 -8.76 -1.80 9.17
C ARG A 495 -7.67 -0.79 9.55
N GLN A 496 -6.81 -1.14 10.51
CA GLN A 496 -5.67 -0.31 10.89
C GLN A 496 -4.61 -0.28 9.79
N GLN A 497 -4.32 -1.42 9.13
CA GLN A 497 -3.42 -1.50 7.98
C GLN A 497 -3.97 -0.75 6.76
N GLU A 498 -5.26 -0.89 6.46
CA GLU A 498 -5.94 -0.15 5.38
C GLU A 498 -5.84 1.36 5.59
N ARG A 499 -6.02 1.83 6.83
CA ARG A 499 -5.89 3.25 7.19
C ARG A 499 -4.45 3.76 7.06
N ASP A 500 -3.47 2.95 7.45
CA ASP A 500 -2.05 3.31 7.35
C ASP A 500 -1.59 3.34 5.88
N GLN A 501 -2.10 2.45 5.04
CA GLN A 501 -1.89 2.45 3.60
C GLN A 501 -2.53 3.66 2.93
N LEU A 502 -3.78 3.99 3.26
CA LEU A 502 -4.47 5.19 2.76
C LEU A 502 -3.74 6.49 3.15
N LYS A 503 -3.19 6.58 4.37
CA LYS A 503 -2.34 7.71 4.77
C LYS A 503 -1.11 7.85 3.87
N LYS A 504 -0.46 6.73 3.54
CA LYS A 504 0.75 6.71 2.71
C LYS A 504 0.45 7.18 1.29
N GLU A 505 -0.62 6.65 0.68
CA GLU A 505 -1.07 7.03 -0.66
C GLU A 505 -1.40 8.52 -0.76
N LEU A 506 -2.21 9.05 0.17
CA LEU A 506 -2.56 10.47 0.19
C LEU A 506 -1.35 11.39 0.41
N CYS A 507 -0.33 10.94 1.16
CA CYS A 507 0.91 11.68 1.32
C CYS A 507 1.77 11.66 0.03
N GLU A 508 1.88 10.50 -0.62
CA GLU A 508 2.63 10.35 -1.89
C GLU A 508 2.01 11.18 -3.02
N GLU A 509 0.68 11.18 -3.15
CA GLU A 509 -0.06 12.02 -4.11
C GLU A 509 0.21 13.52 -3.93
N ASN A 510 0.48 13.94 -2.68
CA ASN A 510 0.74 15.33 -2.32
C ASN A 510 2.24 15.64 -2.17
N GLN A 511 3.12 14.77 -2.69
CA GLN A 511 4.58 14.92 -2.64
C GLN A 511 5.15 15.06 -1.22
N ILE A 512 4.53 14.40 -0.25
CA ILE A 512 4.96 14.33 1.15
C ILE A 512 5.49 12.92 1.42
N VAL A 513 6.78 12.80 1.71
CA VAL A 513 7.37 11.51 2.06
C VAL A 513 7.02 11.15 3.51
N LEU A 514 6.25 10.07 3.71
CA LEU A 514 5.89 9.55 5.04
C LEU A 514 6.93 8.50 5.50
N ARG A 515 7.59 8.74 6.63
CA ARG A 515 8.64 7.83 7.17
C ARG A 515 8.17 7.08 8.43
N MET A 516 8.28 5.74 8.41
CA MET A 516 7.94 4.81 9.52
C MET A 516 9.22 4.20 10.14
N LYS A 517 9.21 3.85 11.43
CA LYS A 517 10.41 3.38 12.17
C LYS A 517 10.46 1.84 12.27
N GLU A 518 11.35 1.18 11.54
CA GLU A 518 11.63 -0.27 11.67
C GLU A 518 12.63 -0.61 12.80
N LYS A 519 12.56 -1.85 13.30
CA LYS A 519 13.18 -2.36 14.54
C LYS A 519 14.53 -3.08 14.38
N SER A 520 15.15 -3.11 13.20
CA SER A 520 16.58 -3.45 13.09
C SER A 520 17.40 -2.27 13.59
N MET A 521 18.59 -2.48 14.18
CA MET A 521 19.48 -1.38 14.58
C MET A 521 19.65 -0.46 13.36
N PRO A 522 19.04 0.73 13.31
CA PRO A 522 19.08 1.51 12.09
C PRO A 522 20.48 2.03 11.98
N ILE A 523 21.20 1.65 10.93
CA ILE A 523 22.24 2.54 10.42
C ILE A 523 21.46 3.76 9.96
N TYR A 524 21.42 4.79 10.80
CA TYR A 524 20.87 6.08 10.43
C TYR A 524 21.82 6.68 9.40
N VAL A 525 21.60 6.35 8.13
CA VAL A 525 22.16 7.12 7.02
C VAL A 525 21.38 8.42 7.03
N TYR A 526 21.89 9.41 7.77
CA TYR A 526 21.45 10.78 7.64
C TYR A 526 21.76 11.20 6.21
N ALA A 527 20.78 11.09 5.30
CA ALA A 527 20.80 11.76 4.01
C ALA A 527 20.60 13.25 4.25
N ILE A 528 21.60 13.89 4.87
CA ILE A 528 21.80 15.33 4.75
C ILE A 528 22.39 15.48 3.35
N ASP A 529 21.52 15.51 2.34
CA ASP A 529 21.96 15.94 1.02
C ASP A 529 22.52 17.36 1.23
N GLU A 530 23.82 17.53 1.00
CA GLU A 530 24.51 18.81 1.19
C GLU A 530 23.96 19.92 0.27
N ILE A 531 23.13 19.52 -0.69
CA ILE A 531 22.41 20.41 -1.60
C ILE A 531 20.95 20.51 -1.13
N PRO A 532 20.44 21.71 -0.80
CA PRO A 532 19.08 21.90 -0.35
C PRO A 532 18.04 21.26 -1.29
N LYS A 533 17.04 20.54 -0.75
CA LYS A 533 15.97 19.88 -1.54
C LYS A 533 15.21 20.81 -2.48
N GLU A 534 15.12 22.11 -2.16
CA GLU A 534 14.53 23.13 -3.03
C GLU A 534 15.35 23.31 -4.31
N SER A 535 16.68 23.28 -4.21
CA SER A 535 17.60 23.31 -5.35
C SER A 535 17.42 22.10 -6.26
N LEU A 536 17.22 20.91 -5.68
CA LEU A 536 16.97 19.66 -6.41
C LEU A 536 15.67 19.69 -7.23
N LYS A 537 14.59 20.29 -6.69
CA LYS A 537 13.30 20.43 -7.39
C LYS A 537 13.37 21.38 -8.60
N HIS A 538 14.28 22.36 -8.61
CA HIS A 538 14.43 23.31 -9.71
C HIS A 538 15.37 22.81 -10.84
N MET A 539 16.25 21.85 -10.54
CA MET A 539 17.31 21.38 -11.45
C MET A 539 16.88 20.26 -12.42
N LYS A 540 15.81 19.53 -12.10
CA LYS A 540 15.26 18.45 -12.94
C LYS A 540 13.94 18.88 -13.61
N SER A 541 14.00 19.31 -14.87
CA SER A 541 12.79 19.69 -15.63
C SER A 541 12.10 18.49 -16.28
N ASN A 542 12.86 17.41 -16.56
CA ASN A 542 12.35 16.18 -17.13
C ASN A 542 12.45 15.04 -16.10
N ARG A 543 11.33 14.37 -15.81
CA ARG A 543 11.24 13.26 -14.84
C ARG A 543 12.20 12.10 -15.13
N PHE A 544 12.63 11.95 -16.38
CA PHE A 544 13.52 10.87 -16.84
C PHE A 544 15.00 11.25 -16.88
N ALA A 545 15.33 12.54 -16.74
CA ALA A 545 16.71 12.99 -16.64
C ALA A 545 17.39 12.46 -15.35
N PRO A 546 18.72 12.42 -15.29
CA PRO A 546 19.44 12.05 -14.08
C PRO A 546 19.06 12.94 -12.89
N ASP A 547 18.98 12.36 -11.69
CA ASP A 547 18.82 13.11 -10.45
C ASP A 547 20.09 13.87 -10.10
N TRP A 548 19.94 15.14 -9.73
CA TRP A 548 21.06 15.99 -9.34
C TRP A 548 21.50 15.69 -7.89
N PRO A 549 22.80 15.76 -7.55
CA PRO A 549 23.93 15.79 -8.47
C PRO A 549 24.20 14.39 -9.04
N PHE A 550 24.42 14.29 -10.36
CA PHE A 550 24.72 13.03 -11.02
C PHE A 550 26.19 12.93 -11.41
N ARG A 551 26.68 11.69 -11.57
CA ARG A 551 28.02 11.34 -12.03
C ARG A 551 27.86 10.39 -13.19
N MET A 552 28.01 10.90 -14.41
CA MET A 552 27.66 10.15 -15.63
C MET A 552 28.90 9.74 -16.41
N VAL A 553 28.91 8.50 -16.88
CA VAL A 553 29.84 8.04 -17.92
C VAL A 553 29.04 7.74 -19.18
N VAL A 554 29.46 8.31 -20.31
CA VAL A 554 28.87 8.08 -21.62
C VAL A 554 29.91 7.40 -22.50
N THR A 555 29.59 6.21 -22.97
CA THR A 555 30.50 5.36 -23.76
C THR A 555 29.90 5.10 -25.14
N GLY A 556 30.75 4.99 -26.16
CA GLY A 556 30.30 4.70 -27.52
C GLY A 556 31.35 4.95 -28.58
N GLY A 557 31.36 4.14 -29.63
CA GLY A 557 32.26 4.33 -30.77
C GLY A 557 32.11 5.70 -31.43
N SER A 558 33.03 6.03 -32.33
CA SER A 558 32.92 7.24 -33.16
C SER A 558 31.58 7.25 -33.91
N ASN A 559 30.96 8.43 -34.01
CA ASN A 559 29.64 8.64 -34.64
C ASN A 559 28.46 7.88 -34.00
N SER A 560 28.60 7.41 -32.76
CA SER A 560 27.50 6.72 -32.06
C SER A 560 26.37 7.64 -31.60
N GLY A 561 26.57 8.96 -31.61
CA GLY A 561 25.60 9.95 -31.10
C GLY A 561 25.76 10.29 -29.62
N LYS A 562 26.83 9.83 -28.95
CA LYS A 562 27.13 10.11 -27.54
C LYS A 562 27.10 11.61 -27.18
N THR A 563 27.86 12.43 -27.91
CA THR A 563 27.93 13.88 -27.68
C THR A 563 26.60 14.56 -27.99
N ASN A 564 25.89 14.12 -29.04
CA ASN A 564 24.55 14.62 -29.37
C ASN A 564 23.54 14.35 -28.23
N MET A 565 23.63 13.21 -27.56
CA MET A 565 22.82 12.92 -26.38
C MET A 565 23.13 13.87 -25.22
N VAL A 566 24.42 14.16 -24.95
CA VAL A 566 24.80 15.11 -23.89
C VAL A 566 24.26 16.49 -24.21
N VAL A 567 24.43 16.95 -25.45
CA VAL A 567 23.91 18.24 -25.93
C VAL A 567 22.39 18.32 -25.81
N ASN A 568 21.67 17.24 -26.14
CA ASN A 568 20.21 17.18 -25.97
C ASN A 568 19.79 17.29 -24.50
N LEU A 569 20.55 16.73 -23.56
CA LEU A 569 20.28 16.91 -22.14
C LEU A 569 20.49 18.38 -21.71
N MET A 570 21.55 19.02 -22.20
CA MET A 570 21.90 20.40 -21.85
C MET A 570 20.93 21.42 -22.47
N LEU A 571 20.43 21.20 -23.69
CA LEU A 571 19.59 22.17 -24.40
C LEU A 571 18.09 21.86 -24.28
N GLY A 572 17.73 20.59 -24.12
CA GLY A 572 16.35 20.10 -24.10
C GLY A 572 15.54 20.61 -25.30
N ASN A 573 14.30 21.02 -25.05
CA ASN A 573 13.43 21.62 -26.06
C ASN A 573 13.44 23.16 -26.02
N LYS A 574 14.28 23.77 -25.16
CA LYS A 574 14.26 25.22 -24.89
C LYS A 574 14.49 26.04 -26.14
N LEU A 575 15.60 25.80 -26.85
CA LEU A 575 15.95 26.56 -28.06
C LEU A 575 14.85 26.47 -29.13
N GLN A 576 14.37 25.26 -29.40
CA GLN A 576 13.31 25.03 -30.39
C GLN A 576 12.00 25.74 -30.03
N ARG A 577 11.60 25.72 -28.76
CA ARG A 577 10.36 26.36 -28.30
C ARG A 577 10.50 27.88 -28.25
N MET A 578 11.66 28.40 -27.86
CA MET A 578 11.96 29.84 -27.90
C MET A 578 11.85 30.39 -29.33
N LEU A 579 12.38 29.69 -30.34
CA LEU A 579 12.22 30.07 -31.75
C LEU A 579 10.75 30.09 -32.21
N LYS A 580 9.86 29.36 -31.53
CA LYS A 580 8.42 29.34 -31.77
C LYS A 580 7.63 30.29 -30.86
N GLY A 581 8.30 31.17 -30.12
CA GLY A 581 7.68 32.11 -29.17
C GLY A 581 7.02 31.43 -27.96
N LYS A 582 7.45 30.21 -27.61
CA LYS A 582 6.91 29.43 -26.47
C LYS A 582 7.98 29.24 -25.40
N LYS A 583 7.56 29.18 -24.13
CA LYS A 583 8.44 28.74 -23.03
C LYS A 583 8.84 27.27 -23.25
N GLY A 584 10.13 26.98 -23.20
CA GLY A 584 10.69 25.63 -23.26
C GLY A 584 11.72 25.41 -22.16
N GLU A 585 12.26 24.20 -22.09
CA GLU A 585 13.02 23.71 -20.93
C GLU A 585 14.26 22.94 -21.38
N ARG A 586 15.38 23.19 -20.67
CA ARG A 586 16.59 22.35 -20.70
C ARG A 586 16.34 21.13 -19.83
N TYR A 587 16.64 19.91 -20.29
CA TYR A 587 16.33 18.69 -19.54
C TYR A 587 17.16 18.55 -18.25
N ILE A 588 18.41 19.00 -18.30
CA ILE A 588 19.24 19.23 -17.13
C ILE A 588 19.40 20.74 -16.98
N ARG A 589 18.86 21.30 -15.89
CA ARG A 589 19.06 22.71 -15.57
C ARG A 589 20.31 22.83 -14.71
N ASN A 590 21.21 23.68 -15.19
CA ASN A 590 22.47 24.02 -14.54
C ASN A 590 22.79 25.48 -14.80
N ASP A 591 23.43 26.14 -13.84
CA ASP A 591 23.85 27.53 -13.95
C ASP A 591 25.13 27.62 -14.80
N ASP A 592 26.09 26.73 -14.55
CA ASP A 592 27.38 26.75 -15.24
C ASP A 592 27.63 25.43 -15.99
N LEU A 593 28.02 25.51 -17.27
CA LEU A 593 28.42 24.37 -18.11
C LEU A 593 29.87 24.54 -18.53
N ILE A 594 30.73 23.62 -18.10
CA ILE A 594 32.15 23.63 -18.43
C ILE A 594 32.47 22.44 -19.32
N LEU A 595 32.96 22.72 -20.53
CA LEU A 595 33.50 21.72 -21.44
C LEU A 595 35.02 21.65 -21.31
N ILE A 596 35.53 20.46 -21.00
CA ILE A 596 36.96 20.15 -20.95
C ILE A 596 37.26 19.11 -22.01
N GLY A 597 37.96 19.52 -23.07
CA GLY A 597 38.23 18.65 -24.23
C GLY A 597 39.22 19.29 -25.20
N LYS A 598 40.00 18.46 -25.89
CA LYS A 598 40.99 18.93 -26.88
C LYS A 598 40.33 19.50 -28.14
N HIS A 599 39.30 18.82 -28.65
CA HIS A 599 38.73 19.13 -29.96
C HIS A 599 37.45 19.97 -29.88
N SER A 600 37.28 20.85 -30.86
CA SER A 600 36.09 21.71 -30.95
C SER A 600 35.06 21.08 -31.89
N GLU A 601 34.16 20.27 -31.35
CA GLU A 601 33.05 19.78 -32.16
C GLU A 601 32.05 20.92 -32.46
N LYS A 602 31.49 20.92 -33.67
CA LYS A 602 30.45 21.88 -34.10
C LYS A 602 29.23 21.86 -33.15
N LEU A 603 28.94 20.70 -32.54
CA LEU A 603 27.86 20.56 -31.56
C LEU A 603 28.09 21.41 -30.30
N TRP A 604 29.33 21.55 -29.84
CA TRP A 604 29.64 22.40 -28.69
C TRP A 604 29.59 23.89 -29.02
N GLN A 605 29.84 24.26 -30.27
CA GLN A 605 29.59 25.63 -30.74
C GLN A 605 28.09 25.96 -30.69
N LEU A 606 27.22 25.03 -31.10
CA LEU A 606 25.76 25.20 -30.95
C LEU A 606 25.37 25.41 -29.48
N VAL A 607 25.94 24.65 -28.55
CA VAL A 607 25.70 24.83 -27.11
C VAL A 607 26.15 26.21 -26.65
N GLN A 608 27.35 26.64 -27.03
CA GLN A 608 27.87 27.96 -26.69
C GLN A 608 26.94 29.08 -27.18
N THR A 609 26.54 29.05 -28.45
CA THR A 609 25.60 30.02 -29.03
C THR A 609 24.24 29.97 -28.33
N SER A 610 23.75 28.78 -27.98
CA SER A 610 22.48 28.62 -27.28
C SER A 610 22.51 29.23 -25.88
N PHE A 611 23.58 29.02 -25.11
CA PHE A 611 23.76 29.61 -23.78
C PHE A 611 23.87 31.14 -23.85
N GLN A 612 24.55 31.69 -24.87
CA GLN A 612 24.56 33.13 -25.12
C GLN A 612 23.15 33.67 -25.41
N ILE A 613 22.36 32.97 -26.23
CA ILE A 613 20.96 33.33 -26.48
C ILE A 613 20.15 33.30 -25.18
N PHE A 614 20.32 32.27 -24.33
CA PHE A 614 19.58 32.16 -23.07
C PHE A 614 19.91 33.32 -22.12
N THR A 615 21.16 33.77 -22.08
CA THR A 615 21.61 34.88 -21.22
C THR A 615 21.11 36.23 -21.71
N ASN A 616 21.09 36.44 -23.03
CA ASN A 616 20.76 37.72 -23.66
C ASN A 616 19.27 37.88 -24.04
N SER A 617 18.45 36.85 -23.83
CA SER A 617 17.02 36.90 -24.16
C SER A 617 16.24 37.78 -23.16
N PRO A 618 15.12 38.42 -23.58
CA PRO A 618 14.26 39.14 -22.65
C PRO A 618 13.52 38.19 -21.70
N LYS A 619 13.14 38.69 -20.51
CA LYS A 619 12.23 37.96 -19.61
C LYS A 619 10.91 37.64 -20.34
N PRO A 620 10.35 36.41 -20.22
CA PRO A 620 10.67 35.36 -19.25
C PRO A 620 11.68 34.29 -19.74
N TYR A 621 12.35 34.49 -20.88
CA TYR A 621 13.22 33.48 -21.48
C TYR A 621 14.67 33.54 -21.00
N GLN A 622 15.06 34.68 -20.41
CA GLN A 622 16.36 34.93 -19.81
C GLN A 622 16.71 33.89 -18.74
N GLU A 623 17.92 33.36 -18.78
CA GLU A 623 18.50 32.53 -17.71
C GLU A 623 19.89 33.05 -17.34
N ASP A 624 20.25 33.02 -16.06
CA ASP A 624 21.61 33.32 -15.58
C ASP A 624 22.49 32.07 -15.77
N VAL A 625 23.01 31.89 -16.99
CA VAL A 625 23.77 30.70 -17.36
C VAL A 625 25.12 31.03 -17.99
N ILE A 626 26.12 30.20 -17.74
CA ILE A 626 27.46 30.40 -18.26
C ILE A 626 27.94 29.13 -18.96
N PHE A 627 28.50 29.29 -20.17
CA PHE A 627 29.23 28.23 -20.86
C PHE A 627 30.72 28.60 -20.93
N LYS A 628 31.59 27.71 -20.47
CA LYS A 628 33.05 27.87 -20.56
C LYS A 628 33.68 26.65 -21.21
N ARG A 629 34.73 26.90 -21.99
CA ARG A 629 35.58 25.84 -22.53
C ARG A 629 36.99 25.97 -21.95
N ILE A 630 37.51 24.85 -21.47
CA ILE A 630 38.80 24.77 -20.78
C ILE A 630 39.64 23.67 -21.44
N THR A 631 40.95 23.89 -21.57
CA THR A 631 41.88 22.87 -22.05
C THR A 631 42.21 21.86 -20.94
N PRO A 632 42.55 20.60 -21.27
CA PRO A 632 42.82 19.58 -20.25
C PRO A 632 43.88 19.97 -19.22
N ASP A 633 44.91 20.75 -19.62
CA ASP A 633 45.97 21.20 -18.71
C ASP A 633 45.49 22.20 -17.65
N LYS A 634 44.31 22.80 -17.86
CA LYS A 634 43.73 23.86 -17.02
C LYS A 634 42.51 23.39 -16.23
N ILE A 635 42.30 22.07 -16.07
CA ILE A 635 41.22 21.52 -15.23
C ILE A 635 41.26 22.17 -13.83
N PRO A 636 40.25 22.96 -13.43
CA PRO A 636 40.27 23.63 -12.14
C PRO A 636 40.18 22.61 -10.99
N ASP A 637 40.65 23.01 -9.81
CA ASP A 637 40.39 22.24 -8.61
C ASP A 637 38.90 22.39 -8.23
N ILE A 638 38.27 21.31 -7.75
CA ILE A 638 36.86 21.32 -7.36
C ILE A 638 36.56 22.34 -6.24
N THR A 639 37.53 22.67 -5.39
CA THR A 639 37.41 23.67 -4.31
C THR A 639 37.28 25.10 -4.82
N LYS A 640 37.56 25.35 -6.11
CA LYS A 640 37.41 26.68 -6.73
C LYS A 640 35.99 26.97 -7.20
N PHE A 641 35.10 25.98 -7.13
CA PHE A 641 33.69 26.14 -7.48
C PHE A 641 32.90 26.61 -6.26
N SER A 642 31.84 27.39 -6.49
CA SER A 642 30.91 27.75 -5.43
C SER A 642 29.80 26.70 -5.35
N PRO A 643 29.48 26.15 -4.15
CA PRO A 643 28.31 25.29 -3.96
C PRO A 643 26.98 25.95 -4.33
N ASP A 644 26.90 27.28 -4.33
CA ASP A 644 25.67 28.02 -4.63
C ASP A 644 25.26 27.97 -6.11
N ARG A 645 26.20 27.62 -7.01
CA ARG A 645 25.95 27.52 -8.46
C ARG A 645 26.04 26.08 -8.94
N SER A 646 24.97 25.60 -9.56
CA SER A 646 24.92 24.26 -10.14
C SER A 646 25.80 24.14 -11.37
N THR A 647 26.84 23.33 -11.29
CA THR A 647 27.84 23.22 -12.35
C THR A 647 27.83 21.83 -13.00
N VAL A 648 27.71 21.78 -14.32
CA VAL A 648 27.97 20.56 -15.10
C VAL A 648 29.36 20.65 -15.71
N VAL A 649 30.18 19.63 -15.51
CA VAL A 649 31.52 19.53 -16.11
C VAL A 649 31.58 18.34 -17.05
N VAL A 650 31.83 18.59 -18.34
CA VAL A 650 31.92 17.56 -19.37
C VAL A 650 33.38 17.33 -19.76
N PHE A 651 33.88 16.14 -19.48
CA PHE A 651 35.19 15.66 -19.88
C PHE A 651 35.06 14.89 -21.19
N GLU A 652 35.40 15.54 -22.31
CA GLU A 652 35.20 15.01 -23.66
C GLU A 652 36.49 14.38 -24.20
N ASP A 653 36.44 13.07 -24.42
CA ASP A 653 37.49 12.25 -25.07
C ASP A 653 38.88 12.35 -24.43
N LEU A 654 38.94 12.45 -23.11
CA LEU A 654 40.20 12.59 -22.37
C LEU A 654 40.87 11.26 -21.99
N CYS A 655 40.30 10.11 -22.39
CA CYS A 655 40.78 8.80 -21.93
C CYS A 655 42.23 8.45 -22.30
N ALA A 656 42.78 9.09 -23.33
CA ALA A 656 44.17 8.91 -23.75
C ALA A 656 45.14 9.95 -23.13
N GLU A 657 44.66 10.85 -22.26
CA GLU A 657 45.51 11.84 -21.60
C GLU A 657 46.46 11.22 -20.59
N SER A 658 47.47 12.00 -20.20
CA SER A 658 48.43 11.60 -19.18
C SER A 658 47.74 11.23 -17.86
N LYS A 659 48.39 10.35 -17.09
CA LYS A 659 47.92 9.96 -15.76
C LYS A 659 47.68 11.17 -14.84
N GLN A 660 48.50 12.22 -14.95
CA GLN A 660 48.36 13.47 -14.21
C GLN A 660 47.04 14.19 -14.52
N ILE A 661 46.63 14.22 -15.79
CA ILE A 661 45.34 14.81 -16.19
C ILE A 661 44.20 13.94 -15.67
N GLN A 662 44.30 12.61 -15.79
CA GLN A 662 43.29 11.69 -15.25
C GLN A 662 43.11 11.83 -13.73
N GLU A 663 44.20 11.97 -12.98
CA GLU A 663 44.18 12.19 -11.53
C GLU A 663 43.46 13.49 -11.13
N ARG A 664 43.46 14.52 -11.99
CA ARG A 664 42.69 15.77 -11.78
C ARG A 664 41.20 15.62 -12.06
N ILE A 665 40.79 14.64 -12.87
CA ILE A 665 39.37 14.36 -13.16
C ILE A 665 38.72 13.60 -12.01
N VAL A 666 39.47 12.70 -11.36
CA VAL A 666 38.96 11.81 -10.31
C VAL A 666 38.18 12.54 -9.19
N PRO A 667 38.65 13.65 -8.60
CA PRO A 667 37.93 14.38 -7.55
C PRO A 667 36.51 14.79 -7.94
N TYR A 668 36.27 15.11 -9.21
CA TYR A 668 34.92 15.46 -9.68
C TYR A 668 33.92 14.31 -9.48
N PHE A 669 34.36 13.06 -9.70
CA PHE A 669 33.52 11.87 -9.56
C PHE A 669 33.46 11.32 -8.13
N ILE A 670 34.35 11.73 -7.23
CA ILE A 670 34.33 11.28 -5.82
C ILE A 670 33.61 12.31 -4.95
N SER A 671 34.06 13.57 -5.01
CA SER A 671 33.72 14.63 -4.07
C SER A 671 33.10 15.87 -4.75
N GLY A 672 32.99 15.91 -6.08
CA GLY A 672 32.40 17.05 -6.79
C GLY A 672 30.98 17.41 -6.36
N ARG A 673 30.19 16.43 -5.88
CA ARG A 673 28.85 16.67 -5.34
C ARG A 673 28.81 17.65 -4.16
N HIS A 674 29.87 17.69 -3.36
CA HIS A 674 30.01 18.59 -2.20
C HIS A 674 30.18 20.06 -2.62
N GLN A 675 30.49 20.29 -3.90
CA GLN A 675 30.63 21.62 -4.51
C GLN A 675 29.53 21.88 -5.55
N ASN A 676 28.42 21.14 -5.48
CA ASN A 676 27.30 21.24 -6.41
C ASN A 676 27.71 21.01 -7.88
N ILE A 677 28.61 20.05 -8.11
CA ILE A 677 29.13 19.68 -9.43
C ILE A 677 28.58 18.33 -9.88
N SER A 678 28.04 18.27 -11.09
CA SER A 678 27.68 17.02 -11.79
C SER A 678 28.61 16.76 -12.97
N PRO A 679 29.54 15.79 -12.87
CA PRO A 679 30.45 15.49 -13.96
C PRO A 679 29.88 14.51 -14.99
N ILE A 680 30.29 14.67 -16.25
CA ILE A 680 30.03 13.77 -17.38
C ILE A 680 31.36 13.39 -18.01
N TYR A 681 31.69 12.10 -18.06
CA TYR A 681 32.86 11.60 -18.78
C TYR A 681 32.41 10.97 -20.10
N VAL A 682 32.82 11.54 -21.23
CA VAL A 682 32.46 11.06 -22.56
C VAL A 682 33.67 10.39 -23.19
N THR A 683 33.54 9.13 -23.60
CA THR A 683 34.66 8.33 -24.13
C THR A 683 34.19 7.24 -25.09
N GLN A 684 35.14 6.60 -25.77
CA GLN A 684 34.86 5.56 -26.74
C GLN A 684 34.58 4.20 -26.10
N LYS A 685 35.32 3.85 -25.03
CA LYS A 685 35.31 2.52 -24.43
C LYS A 685 35.09 2.59 -22.93
N TYR A 686 34.23 1.72 -22.40
CA TYR A 686 33.99 1.61 -20.96
C TYR A 686 35.25 1.24 -20.19
N GLN A 687 36.04 0.28 -20.69
CA GLN A 687 37.27 -0.16 -20.02
C GLN A 687 38.37 0.92 -19.98
N ALA A 688 38.33 1.91 -20.87
CA ALA A 688 39.28 3.03 -20.89
C ALA A 688 39.05 4.04 -19.76
N VAL A 689 37.88 3.99 -19.11
CA VAL A 689 37.58 4.85 -17.96
C VAL A 689 38.34 4.35 -16.73
N PRO A 690 39.06 5.22 -16.00
CA PRO A 690 39.70 4.87 -14.74
C PRO A 690 38.76 4.10 -13.82
N LYS A 691 39.27 3.00 -13.22
CA LYS A 691 38.48 2.11 -12.35
C LYS A 691 37.74 2.90 -11.26
N ILE A 692 38.43 3.84 -10.62
CA ILE A 692 37.87 4.67 -9.56
C ILE A 692 36.66 5.51 -10.03
N ILE A 693 36.65 5.98 -11.27
CA ILE A 693 35.50 6.70 -11.84
C ILE A 693 34.36 5.71 -12.08
N ARG A 694 34.64 4.54 -12.69
CA ARG A 694 33.62 3.51 -12.97
C ARG A 694 32.92 2.97 -11.74
N GLU A 695 33.59 2.96 -10.58
CA GLU A 695 33.01 2.50 -9.31
C GLU A 695 32.19 3.58 -8.60
N ASN A 696 32.32 4.86 -9.01
CA ASN A 696 31.64 5.99 -8.37
C ASN A 696 30.55 6.64 -9.25
N VAL A 697 30.31 6.14 -10.46
CA VAL A 697 29.25 6.67 -11.33
C VAL A 697 27.86 6.42 -10.75
N SER A 698 26.96 7.37 -10.95
CA SER A 698 25.54 7.18 -10.71
C SER A 698 24.81 6.68 -11.96
N HIS A 699 25.29 7.07 -13.15
CA HIS A 699 24.69 6.69 -14.43
C HIS A 699 25.76 6.22 -15.43
N LEU A 700 25.48 5.12 -16.12
CA LEU A 700 26.27 4.66 -17.26
C LEU A 700 25.40 4.62 -18.51
N VAL A 701 25.79 5.38 -19.52
CA VAL A 701 25.16 5.38 -20.84
C VAL A 701 26.05 4.64 -21.82
N MET A 702 25.52 3.59 -22.45
CA MET A 702 26.23 2.78 -23.42
C MET A 702 25.59 2.94 -24.80
N PHE A 703 26.41 3.30 -25.78
CA PHE A 703 26.06 3.25 -27.20
C PHE A 703 26.76 2.06 -27.89
N ARG A 704 26.47 1.86 -29.18
CA ARG A 704 27.22 0.93 -30.01
C ARG A 704 28.74 1.16 -29.91
N GLY A 705 29.49 0.08 -29.71
CA GLY A 705 30.95 0.12 -29.67
C GLY A 705 31.55 0.50 -28.31
N SER A 706 30.74 0.65 -27.26
CA SER A 706 31.17 0.98 -25.88
C SER A 706 32.07 -0.08 -25.22
N GLY A 707 31.93 -1.35 -25.60
CA GLY A 707 32.63 -2.45 -24.96
C GLY A 707 32.31 -3.78 -25.65
N SER A 708 32.92 -4.85 -25.16
CA SER A 708 32.61 -6.21 -25.57
C SER A 708 31.30 -6.70 -24.94
N ARG A 709 30.75 -7.81 -25.45
CA ARG A 709 29.61 -8.47 -24.81
C ARG A 709 29.94 -8.94 -23.39
N ASP A 710 31.20 -9.28 -23.12
CA ASP A 710 31.65 -9.68 -21.78
C ASP A 710 31.66 -8.50 -20.79
N ASP A 711 31.92 -7.28 -21.27
CA ASP A 711 31.79 -6.07 -20.45
C ASP A 711 30.33 -5.84 -20.05
N ILE A 712 29.41 -5.99 -21.00
CA ILE A 712 27.97 -5.89 -20.74
C ILE A 712 27.56 -6.98 -19.75
N HIS A 713 28.00 -8.22 -19.97
CA HIS A 713 27.75 -9.37 -19.09
C HIS A 713 28.17 -9.08 -17.63
N ARG A 714 29.37 -8.49 -17.44
CA ARG A 714 29.86 -8.11 -16.11
C ARG A 714 29.01 -7.03 -15.43
N ILE A 715 28.44 -6.11 -16.19
CA ILE A 715 27.55 -5.05 -15.67
C ILE A 715 26.19 -5.64 -15.31
N VAL A 716 25.59 -6.46 -16.17
CA VAL A 716 24.22 -6.97 -15.96
C VAL A 716 24.10 -8.09 -14.93
N ARG A 717 25.21 -8.72 -14.52
CA ARG A 717 25.21 -9.81 -13.52
C ARG A 717 24.57 -9.46 -12.18
N GLN A 718 24.48 -8.17 -11.85
CA GLN A 718 23.84 -7.70 -10.63
C GLN A 718 22.32 -7.48 -10.78
N TYR A 719 21.79 -7.57 -12.00
CA TYR A 719 20.39 -7.26 -12.31
C TYR A 719 19.56 -8.47 -12.76
N THR A 720 20.18 -9.62 -13.02
CA THR A 720 19.49 -10.81 -13.50
C THR A 720 20.28 -12.07 -13.19
N ASP A 721 19.56 -13.17 -13.01
CA ASP A 721 20.13 -14.51 -12.86
C ASP A 721 20.66 -15.10 -14.18
N ASP A 722 20.22 -14.56 -15.34
CA ASP A 722 20.75 -14.93 -16.66
C ASP A 722 21.45 -13.73 -17.37
N PRO A 723 22.67 -13.38 -16.92
CA PRO A 723 23.43 -12.29 -17.53
C PRO A 723 23.89 -12.60 -18.96
N LYS A 724 23.89 -13.88 -19.38
CA LYS A 724 24.22 -14.24 -20.77
C LYS A 724 23.09 -13.83 -21.70
N LYS A 725 21.83 -14.15 -21.38
CA LYS A 725 20.66 -13.71 -22.16
C LYS A 725 20.54 -12.20 -22.17
N ALA A 726 20.62 -11.55 -21.01
CA ALA A 726 20.52 -10.09 -20.89
C ALA A 726 21.59 -9.36 -21.70
N SER A 727 22.85 -9.81 -21.66
CA SER A 727 23.92 -9.20 -22.46
C SER A 727 23.66 -9.27 -23.96
N LYS A 728 23.03 -10.34 -24.46
CA LYS A 728 22.63 -10.48 -25.88
C LYS A 728 21.53 -9.48 -26.26
N ILE A 729 20.54 -9.28 -25.39
CA ILE A 729 19.42 -8.34 -25.61
C ILE A 729 19.97 -6.91 -25.69
N ILE A 730 20.81 -6.52 -24.73
CA ILE A 730 21.44 -5.19 -24.73
C ILE A 730 22.31 -5.00 -25.97
N ASP A 731 23.16 -5.98 -26.30
CA ASP A 731 24.03 -5.91 -27.48
C ASP A 731 23.23 -5.85 -28.80
N LYS A 732 22.02 -6.45 -28.86
CA LYS A 732 21.08 -6.28 -29.98
C LYS A 732 20.61 -4.81 -30.07
N HIS A 733 20.08 -4.25 -28.99
CA HIS A 733 19.63 -2.85 -28.99
C HIS A 733 20.74 -1.84 -29.33
N LEU A 734 21.96 -2.07 -28.82
CA LEU A 734 23.11 -1.23 -29.15
C LEU A 734 23.47 -1.32 -30.63
N ARG A 735 23.34 -2.49 -31.27
CA ARG A 735 23.55 -2.66 -32.72
C ARG A 735 22.51 -1.92 -33.56
N ASP A 736 21.27 -1.86 -33.06
CA ASP A 736 20.14 -1.12 -33.65
C ASP A 736 20.25 0.41 -33.45
N ARG A 737 21.42 0.92 -33.06
CA ARG A 737 21.73 2.34 -32.81
C ARG A 737 20.94 2.98 -31.66
N ASN A 738 20.28 2.17 -30.84
CA ASN A 738 19.77 2.66 -29.55
C ASN A 738 20.93 2.79 -28.55
N PHE A 739 20.67 3.49 -27.45
CA PHE A 739 21.56 3.51 -26.29
C PHE A 739 20.84 2.96 -25.07
N VAL A 740 21.61 2.37 -24.18
CA VAL A 740 21.10 1.81 -22.92
C VAL A 740 21.63 2.65 -21.77
N VAL A 741 20.76 2.99 -20.83
CA VAL A 741 21.10 3.74 -19.62
C VAL A 741 20.97 2.81 -18.43
N PHE A 742 22.04 2.67 -17.67
CA PHE A 742 22.06 2.07 -16.35
C PHE A 742 22.02 3.17 -15.31
N ASP A 743 21.07 3.07 -14.39
CA ASP A 743 20.93 3.95 -13.24
C ASP A 743 21.27 3.17 -11.96
N PHE A 744 22.48 3.42 -11.44
CA PHE A 744 22.98 2.74 -10.25
C PHE A 744 22.42 3.35 -8.95
N THR A 745 21.64 4.45 -9.04
CA THR A 745 21.00 5.06 -7.87
C THR A 745 19.66 4.40 -7.53
N LYS A 746 19.12 3.63 -8.46
CA LYS A 746 17.84 2.93 -8.30
C LYS A 746 18.02 1.51 -7.76
N PRO A 747 17.04 0.99 -7.01
CA PRO A 747 16.97 -0.43 -6.66
C PRO A 747 17.08 -1.32 -7.90
N ILE A 748 17.68 -2.50 -7.75
CA ILE A 748 17.92 -3.44 -8.85
C ILE A 748 16.62 -3.88 -9.53
N ASP A 749 15.53 -3.96 -8.77
CA ASP A 749 14.18 -4.34 -9.19
C ASP A 749 13.36 -3.16 -9.75
N ASP A 750 13.87 -1.92 -9.71
CA ASP A 750 13.19 -0.76 -10.28
C ASP A 750 13.16 -0.87 -11.83
N PRO A 751 11.98 -0.78 -12.47
CA PRO A 751 11.86 -0.83 -13.94
C PRO A 751 12.70 0.23 -14.68
N LEU A 752 13.09 1.32 -14.02
CA LEU A 752 13.91 2.40 -14.56
C LEU A 752 15.40 2.25 -14.24
N ALA A 753 15.83 1.18 -13.55
CA ALA A 753 17.24 0.89 -13.29
C ALA A 753 18.02 0.60 -14.58
N ILE A 754 17.38 -0.06 -15.56
CA ILE A 754 17.94 -0.29 -16.90
C ILE A 754 16.93 0.17 -17.93
N ARG A 755 17.36 1.08 -18.80
CA ARG A 755 16.49 1.76 -19.76
C ARG A 755 17.03 1.68 -21.17
N LEU A 756 16.13 1.50 -22.13
CA LEU A 756 16.38 1.78 -23.54
C LEU A 756 16.09 3.27 -23.74
N GLY A 757 17.11 4.07 -24.04
CA GLY A 757 16.98 5.53 -23.95
C GLY A 757 16.84 6.02 -22.50
N TRP A 758 16.19 7.16 -22.31
CA TRP A 758 16.02 7.76 -20.97
C TRP A 758 14.72 7.37 -20.28
N ASP A 759 13.71 6.94 -21.01
CA ASP A 759 12.32 6.86 -20.57
C ASP A 759 11.67 5.47 -20.69
N THR A 760 12.27 4.55 -21.44
CA THR A 760 11.70 3.22 -21.71
C THR A 760 12.39 2.15 -20.85
N PRO A 761 11.68 1.49 -19.92
CA PRO A 761 12.20 0.32 -19.20
C PRO A 761 12.70 -0.77 -20.16
N LEU A 762 13.89 -1.33 -19.90
CA LEU A 762 14.40 -2.46 -20.66
C LEU A 762 14.25 -3.75 -19.84
N LYS A 763 13.38 -4.65 -20.31
CA LYS A 763 13.22 -5.97 -19.70
C LYS A 763 14.34 -6.90 -20.17
N LEU A 764 15.08 -7.45 -19.22
CA LEU A 764 16.18 -8.36 -19.49
C LEU A 764 15.76 -9.82 -19.69
N ASN A 765 14.49 -10.15 -19.42
CA ASN A 765 14.01 -11.54 -19.39
C ASN A 765 13.21 -11.96 -20.62
N GLU A 766 12.92 -11.04 -21.57
CA GLU A 766 12.16 -11.35 -22.80
C GLU A 766 12.95 -12.23 -23.77
#